data_AF-A0A1V5XIH6-F1
#
_entry.id   AF-A0A1V5XIH6-F1
#
_cell.length_a   1.000
_cell.length_b   1.000
_cell.length_c   1.000
_cell.angle_alpha   90.00
_cell.angle_beta   90.00
_cell.angle_gamma   90.00
#
_symmetry.space_group_name_H-M   'P 1'
#
loop_
_entity.id
_entity.type
_entity.pdbx_description
1 polymer ?
#
loop_
_entity_poly.entity_id
_entity_poly.type
_entity_poly.pdbx_seq_one_letter_code
_entity_poly.pdbx_strand_id
1 'polypeptide(L)'
;MRGIERLTKLLILFSAFALSTYFALQFRSGGLWHGIEPAHAVAARSAVDAKTPYDLTKLEAVTATIQTIRDKYVDPTRVKPKQMLLSALDFVQRDVAQVIVLRESNSDEVTVRVGSQQMVFDVSNVQGPWDVSAKLRDIFAFLQQHLKTDTDVDLREVEYAACNGMLNTLDPHSVFLSPEAYREMTISTQGAFGGVGIVISIRDQLLTVIKPMPGTPAGRAGLKQYDRIVRINNESTLNMPLDDAVRRLRGDPGTEVSVWVTREGPGGWSGSKPFKLRREVINVESVESRMLDQGVGYIRLKQFQAGTAGELDNALVALHRAEPKMRGLVLDMRSNPGGLLDQAVKVADRFLRSGVVVTTVSASEPRDEKVAKSPGTEPDYPLVVLVNSSSASASEIVAGALKNHNRAIIVGQKTFGKGSVQLVFPDVTREKAALKLTIAQYLTPGDISIQSVGITPDIELDPMTVDTLEMDVMRPGKRMSERDLSKHLSSARAAAGQKPLEIVRYNMPSAEREAMRERGGDPEDDFTMDFTTRFARDLVLNVPTGLSRVEAVRKAAEFIDKVRQDEMAKVALDLKHLGFDWSATPAESPGPSKDQYEVKVETNRPNDRVRAGESIELKVTVKNTGTEPVYQLRALTSAESSYYDRKELIFGKIEPGKSKTAIAPLGWCDVEGRRIGSTKKPKDGKRVCTIPKDATTRCDGVKVEFFSANGEPPKSVEIRPTIEELPAPSFAYAYQIIDNRQGANADGRLQRGEGVSMYLTVKNVGRGRSFETQANLRNLSGDGLALQAGRFDISNMQPGDMRSVVFTWEVQQVAEPEITIELSVGDRDLGKHVNEKIKIPVEAGLSLAQDVGVSKVNGTEAPLVESLRPQARLFGSIPGGTLVRRLGRHGDMIKIDLGANRFAFVPASALSDAPGAKAPDTISFDTVFSHSPPAIELTPAALVVRGPTVKITGSIVDQTRLLDAYMFVGSNKVFYRTNQDAADPKSMKIDMDVSLRPGMNAITLVGRQNADTMSRQTIMIRRDGASGELLPSPKDDGAALLDFVEDGP
;
A
#
# COMPACT_ATOMS: atom_id res chain seq x y z
N MET A 1 -35.15 -10.73 -28.68
CA MET A 1 -34.69 -10.08 -27.43
C MET A 1 -33.87 -11.01 -26.52
N ARG A 2 -34.21 -12.30 -26.32
CA ARG A 2 -33.40 -13.25 -25.52
C ARG A 2 -32.04 -13.70 -26.13
N GLY A 3 -31.80 -13.42 -27.42
CA GLY A 3 -30.53 -13.73 -28.10
C GLY A 3 -29.44 -12.67 -27.93
N ILE A 4 -29.82 -11.40 -27.67
CA ILE A 4 -28.89 -10.28 -27.49
C ILE A 4 -28.31 -10.32 -26.07
N GLU A 5 -29.11 -10.68 -25.06
CA GLU A 5 -28.65 -10.88 -23.67
C GLU A 5 -27.63 -12.01 -23.49
N ARG A 6 -27.63 -13.04 -24.36
CA ARG A 6 -26.61 -14.11 -24.32
C ARG A 6 -25.29 -13.67 -24.95
N LEU A 7 -25.31 -12.76 -25.93
CA LEU A 7 -24.09 -12.22 -26.53
C LEU A 7 -23.38 -11.24 -25.57
N THR A 8 -24.13 -10.43 -24.82
CA THR A 8 -23.56 -9.55 -23.79
C THR A 8 -23.01 -10.32 -22.59
N LYS A 9 -23.59 -11.47 -22.23
CA LYS A 9 -23.03 -12.33 -21.16
C LYS A 9 -21.78 -13.11 -21.59
N LEU A 10 -21.61 -13.44 -22.88
CA LEU A 10 -20.38 -14.08 -23.38
C LEU A 10 -19.20 -13.10 -23.48
N LEU A 11 -19.47 -11.81 -23.70
CA LEU A 11 -18.45 -10.74 -23.75
C LEU A 11 -17.90 -10.36 -22.36
N ILE A 12 -18.60 -10.72 -21.28
CA ILE A 12 -18.16 -10.47 -19.88
C ILE A 12 -17.20 -11.58 -19.38
N LEU A 13 -16.97 -12.64 -20.15
CA LEU A 13 -16.10 -13.78 -19.80
C LEU A 13 -14.62 -13.60 -20.17
N PHE A 14 -14.22 -12.49 -20.78
CA PHE A 14 -12.84 -12.30 -21.22
C PHE A 14 -11.96 -11.68 -20.12
N SER A 15 -11.15 -12.55 -19.53
CA SER A 15 -9.99 -12.40 -18.63
C SER A 15 -9.41 -11.00 -18.41
N ALA A 16 -9.09 -10.67 -17.16
CA ALA A 16 -8.32 -9.48 -16.79
C ALA A 16 -7.00 -9.86 -16.11
N PHE A 17 -5.88 -9.49 -16.72
CA PHE A 17 -4.56 -9.85 -16.22
C PHE A 17 -3.87 -8.78 -15.37
N ALA A 18 -4.18 -7.49 -15.60
CA ALA A 18 -3.44 -6.36 -14.99
C ALA A 18 -3.69 -6.19 -13.49
N LEU A 19 -4.94 -6.36 -13.06
CA LEU A 19 -5.30 -6.15 -11.66
C LEU A 19 -4.60 -7.14 -10.74
N SER A 20 -4.26 -8.36 -11.17
CA SER A 20 -3.60 -9.29 -10.23
C SER A 20 -2.18 -8.88 -9.91
N THR A 21 -1.40 -8.31 -10.84
CA THR A 21 -0.04 -7.83 -10.55
C THR A 21 -0.09 -6.57 -9.69
N TYR A 22 -1.01 -5.65 -10.01
CA TYR A 22 -1.27 -4.47 -9.16
C TYR A 22 -1.75 -4.87 -7.75
N PHE A 23 -2.66 -5.85 -7.63
CA PHE A 23 -3.10 -6.37 -6.34
C PHE A 23 -2.05 -7.27 -5.66
N ALA A 24 -1.18 -7.98 -6.38
CA ALA A 24 -0.10 -8.76 -5.77
C ALA A 24 1.03 -7.87 -5.25
N LEU A 25 1.23 -6.70 -5.89
CA LEU A 25 2.20 -5.67 -5.51
C LEU A 25 1.66 -4.69 -4.46
N GLN A 26 0.37 -4.32 -4.51
CA GLN A 26 -0.25 -3.36 -3.59
C GLN A 26 -1.21 -3.96 -2.55
N PHE A 27 -1.78 -5.15 -2.78
CA PHE A 27 -2.93 -5.69 -2.04
C PHE A 27 -2.80 -7.19 -1.73
N ARG A 28 -1.61 -7.68 -1.34
CA ARG A 28 -1.53 -8.96 -0.62
C ARG A 28 -2.15 -8.77 0.76
N SER A 29 -3.47 -8.89 0.82
CA SER A 29 -4.34 -8.76 2.00
C SER A 29 -4.01 -7.53 2.86
N GLY A 30 -4.51 -6.37 2.40
CA GLY A 30 -4.28 -5.07 3.00
C GLY A 30 -3.26 -4.26 2.19
N GLY A 31 -3.52 -2.97 2.00
CA GLY A 31 -2.73 -2.07 1.13
C GLY A 31 -1.23 -1.99 1.47
N LEU A 32 -0.48 -1.19 0.70
CA LEU A 32 0.95 -0.85 0.87
C LEU A 32 1.42 -0.50 2.30
N TRP A 33 0.50 -0.21 3.22
CA TRP A 33 0.76 0.05 4.64
C TRP A 33 0.36 -1.09 5.57
N HIS A 34 -0.50 -2.02 5.13
CA HIS A 34 -1.07 -3.10 5.95
C HIS A 34 -0.22 -4.37 5.99
N GLY A 35 0.85 -4.50 5.20
CA GLY A 35 1.76 -5.66 5.25
C GLY A 35 2.50 -5.81 6.60
N ILE A 36 2.55 -4.72 7.39
CA ILE A 36 3.08 -4.69 8.77
C ILE A 36 1.94 -4.55 9.80
N GLU A 37 0.70 -4.33 9.35
CA GLU A 37 -0.44 -4.20 10.24
C GLU A 37 -1.01 -5.60 10.49
N PRO A 38 -0.86 -6.15 11.71
CA PRO A 38 -1.66 -7.33 12.06
C PRO A 38 -3.11 -6.97 11.77
N ALA A 39 -3.79 -7.84 11.01
CA ALA A 39 -5.07 -7.52 10.39
C ALA A 39 -5.96 -6.74 11.36
N HIS A 40 -6.46 -5.59 10.90
CA HIS A 40 -7.59 -4.97 11.57
C HIS A 40 -8.63 -6.07 11.72
N ALA A 41 -8.91 -6.46 12.96
CA ALA A 41 -9.99 -7.39 13.27
C ALA A 41 -11.18 -6.94 12.44
N VAL A 42 -11.68 -7.81 11.57
CA VAL A 42 -12.77 -7.55 10.62
C VAL A 42 -13.82 -6.66 11.29
N ALA A 43 -13.68 -5.35 11.11
CA ALA A 43 -14.56 -4.38 11.72
C ALA A 43 -15.65 -4.17 10.68
N ALA A 44 -16.89 -4.50 11.05
CA ALA A 44 -18.06 -4.44 10.20
C ALA A 44 -18.00 -3.33 9.15
N ARG A 45 -18.09 -3.71 7.87
CA ARG A 45 -18.44 -2.78 6.77
C ARG A 45 -19.76 -2.10 7.13
N SER A 46 -19.93 -0.86 6.66
CA SER A 46 -21.14 -0.06 6.88
C SER A 46 -22.41 -0.91 6.77
N ALA A 47 -23.31 -0.74 7.76
CA ALA A 47 -24.52 -1.51 8.01
C ALA A 47 -25.51 -1.66 6.82
N VAL A 48 -25.22 -1.02 5.68
CA VAL A 48 -26.08 -1.00 4.49
C VAL A 48 -26.33 -2.41 3.93
N ASP A 49 -25.35 -3.33 4.01
CA ASP A 49 -25.46 -4.71 3.47
C ASP A 49 -25.51 -5.82 4.55
N ALA A 50 -25.58 -5.47 5.84
CA ALA A 50 -25.60 -6.43 6.95
C ALA A 50 -27.02 -6.92 7.32
N LYS A 51 -28.01 -6.78 6.43
CA LYS A 51 -29.42 -7.05 6.73
C LYS A 51 -29.80 -8.54 6.84
N THR A 52 -28.91 -9.47 6.49
CA THR A 52 -29.21 -10.92 6.55
C THR A 52 -28.16 -11.68 7.37
N PRO A 53 -28.55 -12.52 8.35
CA PRO A 53 -27.62 -13.36 9.09
C PRO A 53 -26.85 -14.29 8.14
N TYR A 54 -25.51 -14.23 8.18
CA TYR A 54 -24.65 -15.15 7.44
C TYR A 54 -24.43 -16.45 8.23
N ASP A 55 -24.45 -17.58 7.55
CA ASP A 55 -24.27 -18.90 8.14
C ASP A 55 -23.05 -19.59 7.55
N LEU A 56 -21.95 -19.57 8.31
CA LEU A 56 -20.65 -20.13 7.90
C LEU A 56 -20.74 -21.61 7.54
N THR A 57 -21.66 -22.36 8.14
CA THR A 57 -21.76 -23.81 7.94
C THR A 57 -22.27 -24.20 6.56
N LYS A 58 -22.86 -23.24 5.81
CA LYS A 58 -23.30 -23.42 4.42
C LYS A 58 -22.14 -23.48 3.43
N LEU A 59 -20.98 -22.91 3.77
CA LEU A 59 -19.78 -22.92 2.95
C LEU A 59 -20.02 -22.46 1.50
N GLU A 60 -20.79 -21.38 1.31
CA GLU A 60 -21.19 -20.92 -0.02
C GLU A 60 -19.97 -20.59 -0.90
N ALA A 61 -19.06 -19.77 -0.38
CA ALA A 61 -17.84 -19.38 -1.07
C ALA A 61 -16.79 -20.50 -1.09
N VAL A 62 -16.62 -21.24 0.01
CA VAL A 62 -15.65 -22.33 0.13
C VAL A 62 -15.98 -23.46 -0.85
N THR A 63 -17.25 -23.85 -0.96
CA THR A 63 -17.69 -24.93 -1.87
C THR A 63 -17.45 -24.52 -3.32
N ALA A 64 -17.85 -23.32 -3.71
CA ALA A 64 -17.61 -22.80 -5.06
C ALA A 64 -16.11 -22.73 -5.38
N THR A 65 -15.30 -22.29 -4.41
CA THR A 65 -13.84 -22.19 -4.54
C THR A 65 -13.20 -23.55 -4.76
N ILE A 66 -13.49 -24.53 -3.90
CA ILE A 66 -12.93 -25.89 -3.99
C ILE A 66 -13.35 -26.58 -5.29
N GLN A 67 -14.63 -26.47 -5.66
CA GLN A 67 -15.13 -27.05 -6.91
C GLN A 67 -14.38 -26.47 -8.11
N THR A 68 -14.24 -25.14 -8.16
CA THR A 68 -13.58 -24.48 -9.29
C THR A 68 -12.07 -24.79 -9.32
N ILE A 69 -11.40 -24.87 -8.18
CA ILE A 69 -9.98 -25.29 -8.11
C ILE A 69 -9.82 -26.69 -8.71
N ARG A 70 -10.64 -27.64 -8.28
CA ARG A 70 -10.58 -29.03 -8.78
C ARG A 70 -10.81 -29.10 -10.29
N ASP A 71 -11.78 -28.35 -10.78
CA ASP A 71 -12.24 -28.47 -12.17
C ASP A 71 -11.36 -27.67 -13.15
N LYS A 72 -10.76 -26.56 -12.69
CA LYS A 72 -10.18 -25.54 -13.59
C LYS A 72 -8.76 -25.10 -13.25
N TYR A 73 -8.18 -25.45 -12.10
CA TYR A 73 -6.86 -24.95 -11.76
C TYR A 73 -5.76 -25.48 -12.69
N VAL A 74 -4.83 -24.60 -13.07
CA VAL A 74 -3.79 -24.87 -14.08
C VAL A 74 -2.85 -26.03 -13.74
N ASP A 75 -2.52 -26.19 -12.45
CA ASP A 75 -1.53 -27.17 -11.97
C ASP A 75 -2.11 -28.01 -10.83
N PRO A 76 -2.76 -29.15 -11.15
CA PRO A 76 -3.36 -30.03 -10.15
C PRO A 76 -2.37 -30.53 -9.09
N THR A 77 -1.06 -30.56 -9.37
CA THR A 77 -0.03 -31.07 -8.42
C THR A 77 0.20 -30.12 -7.23
N ARG A 78 -0.20 -28.85 -7.37
CA ARG A 78 -0.17 -27.86 -6.29
C ARG A 78 -1.39 -27.90 -5.39
N VAL A 79 -2.46 -28.57 -5.81
CA VAL A 79 -3.67 -28.75 -5.01
C VAL A 79 -3.38 -29.77 -3.91
N LYS A 80 -3.03 -29.26 -2.72
CA LYS A 80 -2.67 -30.06 -1.54
C LYS A 80 -3.71 -29.83 -0.44
N PRO A 81 -4.77 -30.66 -0.34
CA PRO A 81 -5.92 -30.41 0.53
C PRO A 81 -5.58 -30.06 1.97
N LYS A 82 -4.71 -30.86 2.61
CA LYS A 82 -4.27 -30.59 3.99
C LYS A 82 -3.55 -29.23 4.12
N GLN A 83 -2.69 -28.86 3.17
CA GLN A 83 -2.00 -27.55 3.19
C GLN A 83 -2.98 -26.40 2.96
N MET A 84 -3.97 -26.58 2.06
CA MET A 84 -5.03 -25.60 1.81
C MET A 84 -5.85 -25.36 3.06
N LEU A 85 -6.28 -26.42 3.76
CA LEU A 85 -7.01 -26.30 5.03
C LEU A 85 -6.19 -25.51 6.06
N LEU A 86 -4.93 -25.91 6.28
CA LEU A 86 -4.06 -25.26 7.26
C LEU A 86 -3.81 -23.77 6.92
N SER A 87 -3.60 -23.45 5.65
CA SER A 87 -3.44 -22.06 5.19
C SER A 87 -4.73 -21.25 5.29
N ALA A 88 -5.89 -21.88 5.06
CA ALA A 88 -7.20 -21.26 5.29
C ALA A 88 -7.37 -20.85 6.75
N LEU A 89 -7.02 -21.74 7.67
CA LEU A 89 -7.04 -21.46 9.10
C LEU A 89 -6.01 -20.39 9.50
N ASP A 90 -4.82 -20.40 8.89
CA ASP A 90 -3.79 -19.37 9.10
C ASP A 90 -4.28 -17.97 8.68
N PHE A 91 -5.01 -17.85 7.57
CA PHE A 91 -5.63 -16.60 7.13
C PHE A 91 -6.78 -16.19 8.05
N VAL A 92 -7.64 -17.13 8.47
CA VAL A 92 -8.72 -16.85 9.42
C VAL A 92 -8.17 -16.34 10.76
N GLN A 93 -7.17 -17.00 11.35
CA GLN A 93 -6.59 -16.51 12.60
C GLN A 93 -5.87 -15.19 12.43
N ARG A 94 -5.27 -14.92 11.27
CA ARG A 94 -4.64 -13.62 11.01
C ARG A 94 -5.71 -12.52 11.01
N ASP A 95 -6.83 -12.74 10.31
CA ASP A 95 -7.86 -11.72 10.05
C ASP A 95 -8.88 -11.59 11.21
N VAL A 96 -9.03 -12.63 12.04
CA VAL A 96 -9.92 -12.64 13.22
C VAL A 96 -9.09 -12.69 14.49
N ALA A 97 -9.03 -11.58 15.22
CA ALA A 97 -8.19 -11.41 16.40
C ALA A 97 -8.43 -12.48 17.48
N GLN A 98 -9.70 -12.84 17.74
CA GLN A 98 -10.12 -13.80 18.77
C GLN A 98 -9.74 -15.25 18.45
N VAL A 99 -9.40 -15.55 17.20
CA VAL A 99 -9.10 -16.90 16.73
C VAL A 99 -7.59 -17.13 16.80
N ILE A 100 -7.18 -18.23 17.40
CA ILE A 100 -5.82 -18.76 17.26
C ILE A 100 -5.86 -20.23 16.87
N VAL A 101 -4.94 -20.61 16.00
CA VAL A 101 -4.79 -21.98 15.52
C VAL A 101 -3.45 -22.49 16.01
N LEU A 102 -3.48 -23.47 16.92
CA LEU A 102 -2.30 -24.08 17.50
C LEU A 102 -2.06 -25.44 16.84
N ARG A 103 -0.82 -25.65 16.38
CA ARG A 103 -0.37 -26.89 15.76
C ARG A 103 1.07 -27.18 16.17
N GLU A 104 1.35 -28.43 16.54
CA GLU A 104 2.73 -28.90 16.69
C GLU A 104 3.28 -29.31 15.32
N SER A 105 4.60 -29.16 15.15
CA SER A 105 5.29 -29.60 13.94
C SER A 105 5.08 -31.11 13.73
N ASN A 106 4.50 -31.49 12.59
CA ASN A 106 4.17 -32.87 12.19
C ASN A 106 3.00 -33.52 12.94
N SER A 107 2.17 -32.76 13.66
CA SER A 107 0.92 -33.29 14.22
C SER A 107 -0.21 -33.35 13.19
N ASP A 108 -1.07 -34.36 13.33
CA ASP A 108 -2.36 -34.49 12.62
C ASP A 108 -3.52 -33.85 13.41
N GLU A 109 -3.22 -33.15 14.50
CA GLU A 109 -4.20 -32.43 15.30
C GLU A 109 -4.02 -30.93 15.17
N VAL A 110 -5.14 -30.23 15.01
CA VAL A 110 -5.21 -28.77 14.99
C VAL A 110 -6.12 -28.32 16.11
N THR A 111 -5.60 -27.55 17.05
CA THR A 111 -6.42 -26.92 18.09
C THR A 111 -6.85 -25.54 17.64
N VAL A 112 -8.15 -25.32 17.49
CA VAL A 112 -8.72 -23.99 17.22
C VAL A 112 -9.28 -23.45 18.52
N ARG A 113 -8.85 -22.25 18.90
CA ARG A 113 -9.33 -21.57 20.11
C ARG A 113 -9.95 -20.23 19.75
N VAL A 114 -11.11 -19.95 20.36
CA VAL A 114 -11.85 -18.68 20.30
C VAL A 114 -12.09 -18.22 21.73
N GLY A 115 -11.40 -17.16 22.16
CA GLY A 115 -11.47 -16.72 23.56
C GLY A 115 -10.96 -17.81 24.52
N SER A 116 -11.79 -18.20 25.49
CA SER A 116 -11.51 -19.28 26.45
C SER A 116 -11.92 -20.67 25.96
N GLN A 117 -12.67 -20.76 24.86
CA GLN A 117 -13.17 -22.02 24.30
C GLN A 117 -12.17 -22.56 23.29
N GLN A 118 -11.87 -23.86 23.35
CA GLN A 118 -11.01 -24.53 22.38
C GLN A 118 -11.57 -25.88 21.98
N MET A 119 -11.28 -26.27 20.75
CA MET A 119 -11.64 -27.58 20.22
C MET A 119 -10.48 -28.14 19.40
N VAL A 120 -10.20 -29.43 19.58
CA VAL A 120 -9.18 -30.17 18.82
C VAL A 120 -9.87 -30.82 17.62
N PHE A 121 -9.29 -30.62 16.45
CA PHE A 121 -9.75 -31.20 15.19
C PHE A 121 -8.65 -32.11 14.63
N ASP A 122 -8.98 -33.38 14.42
CA ASP A 122 -8.15 -34.29 13.64
C ASP A 122 -8.20 -33.90 12.16
N VAL A 123 -7.03 -33.73 11.55
CA VAL A 123 -6.82 -33.40 10.13
C VAL A 123 -6.08 -34.50 9.36
N SER A 124 -5.83 -35.66 9.96
CA SER A 124 -5.23 -36.83 9.30
C SER A 124 -6.06 -37.31 8.10
N ASN A 125 -7.38 -37.18 8.21
CA ASN A 125 -8.33 -37.64 7.21
C ASN A 125 -8.53 -36.68 6.02
N VAL A 126 -7.80 -35.56 5.96
CA VAL A 126 -7.93 -34.56 4.89
C VAL A 126 -7.05 -34.95 3.69
N GLN A 127 -7.59 -35.79 2.81
CA GLN A 127 -6.88 -36.35 1.66
C GLN A 127 -7.31 -35.74 0.33
N GLY A 128 -8.59 -35.38 0.21
CA GLY A 128 -9.20 -34.81 -0.99
C GLY A 128 -9.77 -33.41 -0.77
N PRO A 129 -10.07 -32.67 -1.86
CA PRO A 129 -10.62 -31.32 -1.76
C PRO A 129 -11.94 -31.23 -0.98
N TRP A 130 -12.81 -32.25 -1.07
CA TRP A 130 -14.08 -32.28 -0.34
C TRP A 130 -13.92 -32.52 1.17
N ASP A 131 -12.82 -33.16 1.60
CA ASP A 131 -12.49 -33.33 3.01
C ASP A 131 -12.15 -31.97 3.65
N VAL A 132 -11.58 -31.04 2.86
CA VAL A 132 -11.36 -29.65 3.30
C VAL A 132 -12.70 -28.98 3.59
N SER A 133 -13.69 -29.10 2.70
CA SER A 133 -15.04 -28.55 2.95
C SER A 133 -15.68 -29.18 4.19
N ALA A 134 -15.60 -30.51 4.33
CA ALA A 134 -16.15 -31.19 5.50
C ALA A 134 -15.51 -30.69 6.80
N LYS A 135 -14.17 -30.63 6.84
CA LYS A 135 -13.43 -30.19 8.03
C LYS A 135 -13.63 -28.70 8.33
N LEU A 136 -13.68 -27.84 7.31
CA LEU A 136 -14.01 -26.44 7.48
C LEU A 136 -15.43 -26.26 8.01
N ARG A 137 -16.40 -27.10 7.62
CA ARG A 137 -17.75 -27.03 8.19
C ARG A 137 -17.74 -27.24 9.70
N ASP A 138 -17.02 -28.25 10.17
CA ASP A 138 -16.91 -28.57 11.60
C ASP A 138 -16.25 -27.42 12.36
N ILE A 139 -15.12 -26.91 11.84
CA ILE A 139 -14.40 -25.80 12.44
C ILE A 139 -15.25 -24.52 12.41
N PHE A 140 -15.94 -24.25 11.32
CA PHE A 140 -16.79 -23.08 11.16
C PHE A 140 -18.04 -23.13 12.04
N ALA A 141 -18.58 -24.31 12.33
CA ALA A 141 -19.64 -24.46 13.32
C ALA A 141 -19.14 -24.00 14.70
N PHE A 142 -17.94 -24.42 15.10
CA PHE A 142 -17.28 -23.97 16.32
C PHE A 142 -17.01 -22.45 16.31
N LEU A 143 -16.40 -21.91 15.23
CA LEU A 143 -16.16 -20.47 15.10
C LEU A 143 -17.47 -19.67 15.18
N GLN A 144 -18.50 -20.08 14.44
CA GLN A 144 -19.80 -19.43 14.41
C GLN A 144 -20.46 -19.42 15.80
N GLN A 145 -20.38 -20.52 16.54
CA GLN A 145 -20.95 -20.62 17.88
C GLN A 145 -20.28 -19.66 18.87
N HIS A 146 -18.97 -19.46 18.76
CA HIS A 146 -18.20 -18.70 19.75
C HIS A 146 -17.85 -17.25 19.35
N LEU A 147 -17.97 -16.89 18.06
CA LEU A 147 -17.82 -15.50 17.60
C LEU A 147 -19.13 -14.69 17.72
N LYS A 148 -20.29 -15.35 17.64
CA LYS A 148 -21.62 -14.71 17.66
C LYS A 148 -21.99 -14.07 19.00
N THR A 149 -21.30 -14.40 20.08
CA THR A 149 -21.75 -14.06 21.44
C THR A 149 -21.35 -12.64 21.88
N ASP A 150 -20.31 -12.02 21.28
CA ASP A 150 -19.76 -10.73 21.78
C ASP A 150 -18.96 -9.90 20.74
N THR A 151 -19.15 -10.06 19.41
CA THR A 151 -18.26 -9.41 18.42
C THR A 151 -18.94 -8.76 17.20
N ASP A 152 -18.39 -7.61 16.76
CA ASP A 152 -18.71 -6.92 15.49
C ASP A 152 -18.10 -7.63 14.24
N VAL A 153 -17.81 -8.92 14.33
CA VAL A 153 -17.14 -9.69 13.26
C VAL A 153 -18.15 -10.08 12.18
N ASP A 154 -17.89 -9.65 10.94
CA ASP A 154 -18.65 -10.12 9.78
C ASP A 154 -18.21 -11.53 9.40
N LEU A 155 -19.09 -12.51 9.63
CA LEU A 155 -18.82 -13.91 9.33
C LEU A 155 -18.55 -14.17 7.83
N ARG A 156 -19.01 -13.30 6.91
CA ARG A 156 -18.68 -13.42 5.48
C ARG A 156 -17.18 -13.31 5.24
N GLU A 157 -16.53 -12.38 5.92
CA GLU A 157 -15.10 -12.14 5.76
C GLU A 157 -14.27 -13.28 6.34
N VAL A 158 -14.77 -14.01 7.36
CA VAL A 158 -14.14 -15.25 7.85
C VAL A 158 -14.07 -16.30 6.74
N GLU A 159 -15.17 -16.49 6.00
CA GLU A 159 -15.20 -17.44 4.89
C GLU A 159 -14.33 -16.99 3.71
N TYR A 160 -14.33 -15.70 3.39
CA TYR A 160 -13.49 -15.13 2.32
C TYR A 160 -12.00 -15.21 2.67
N ALA A 161 -11.62 -14.98 3.92
CA ALA A 161 -10.26 -15.15 4.41
C ALA A 161 -9.81 -16.62 4.26
N ALA A 162 -10.66 -17.57 4.62
CA ALA A 162 -10.38 -18.99 4.41
C ALA A 162 -10.19 -19.34 2.92
N CYS A 163 -11.06 -18.83 2.03
CA CYS A 163 -10.91 -19.02 0.58
C CYS A 163 -9.58 -18.47 0.06
N ASN A 164 -9.21 -17.26 0.48
CA ASN A 164 -7.93 -16.66 0.10
C ASN A 164 -6.73 -17.40 0.69
N GLY A 165 -6.84 -17.93 1.91
CA GLY A 165 -5.80 -18.79 2.49
C GLY A 165 -5.61 -20.08 1.70
N MET A 166 -6.69 -20.71 1.21
CA MET A 166 -6.59 -21.85 0.30
C MET A 166 -5.91 -21.47 -1.01
N LEU A 167 -6.36 -20.39 -1.67
CA LEU A 167 -5.86 -19.95 -2.98
C LEU A 167 -4.39 -19.52 -2.92
N ASN A 168 -3.95 -18.92 -1.81
CA ASN A 168 -2.56 -18.52 -1.59
C ASN A 168 -1.57 -19.71 -1.58
N THR A 169 -2.04 -20.94 -1.34
CA THR A 169 -1.19 -22.14 -1.47
C THR A 169 -0.86 -22.50 -2.91
N LEU A 170 -1.68 -22.03 -3.86
CA LEU A 170 -1.61 -22.40 -5.27
C LEU A 170 -0.63 -21.49 -6.03
N ASP A 171 -0.94 -20.19 -6.06
CA ASP A 171 -0.18 -19.16 -6.77
C ASP A 171 -0.52 -17.74 -6.25
N PRO A 172 0.25 -16.70 -6.62
CA PRO A 172 0.02 -15.35 -6.11
C PRO A 172 -1.05 -14.54 -6.87
N HIS A 173 -1.69 -15.13 -7.90
CA HIS A 173 -2.63 -14.43 -8.77
C HIS A 173 -4.09 -14.86 -8.57
N SER A 174 -4.30 -16.03 -7.97
CA SER A 174 -5.61 -16.58 -7.64
C SER A 174 -6.15 -15.95 -6.35
N VAL A 175 -7.35 -15.40 -6.40
CA VAL A 175 -7.94 -14.64 -5.29
C VAL A 175 -9.46 -14.70 -5.33
N PHE A 176 -10.06 -14.76 -4.15
CA PHE A 176 -11.49 -14.58 -3.94
C PHE A 176 -11.78 -13.09 -3.76
N LEU A 177 -12.63 -12.54 -4.62
CA LEU A 177 -12.95 -11.12 -4.69
C LEU A 177 -14.30 -10.88 -4.00
N SER A 178 -14.30 -9.98 -3.02
CA SER A 178 -15.55 -9.44 -2.50
C SER A 178 -16.35 -8.74 -3.62
N PRO A 179 -17.67 -8.53 -3.45
CA PRO A 179 -18.48 -7.84 -4.45
C PRO A 179 -17.94 -6.45 -4.85
N GLU A 180 -17.36 -5.71 -3.90
CA GLU A 180 -16.72 -4.42 -4.15
C GLU A 180 -15.44 -4.58 -4.98
N ALA A 181 -14.56 -5.50 -4.59
CA ALA A 181 -13.32 -5.75 -5.33
C ALA A 181 -13.60 -6.24 -6.76
N TYR A 182 -14.64 -7.06 -6.95
CA TYR A 182 -15.07 -7.52 -8.27
C TYR A 182 -15.63 -6.37 -9.13
N ARG A 183 -16.39 -5.44 -8.54
CA ARG A 183 -16.90 -4.25 -9.23
C ARG A 183 -15.77 -3.34 -9.71
N GLU A 184 -14.80 -3.03 -8.85
CA GLU A 184 -13.65 -2.19 -9.21
C GLU A 184 -12.79 -2.83 -10.30
N MET A 185 -12.61 -4.15 -10.23
CA MET A 185 -11.94 -4.91 -11.29
C MET A 185 -12.64 -4.79 -12.64
N THR A 186 -13.96 -4.90 -12.65
CA THR A 186 -14.77 -4.80 -13.86
C THR A 186 -14.71 -3.40 -14.47
N ILE A 187 -14.73 -2.35 -13.64
CA ILE A 187 -14.58 -0.96 -14.10
C ILE A 187 -13.23 -0.75 -14.80
N SER A 188 -12.13 -1.20 -14.19
CA SER A 188 -10.80 -1.03 -14.77
C SER A 188 -10.65 -1.72 -16.14
N THR A 189 -11.28 -2.86 -16.36
CA THR A 189 -11.12 -3.65 -17.60
C THR A 189 -12.05 -3.21 -18.71
N GLN A 190 -13.21 -2.64 -18.36
CA GLN A 190 -14.10 -2.01 -19.32
C GLN A 190 -13.51 -0.71 -19.88
N GLY A 191 -12.65 -0.02 -19.13
CA GLY A 191 -12.12 1.28 -19.54
C GLY A 191 -13.16 2.40 -19.48
N ALA A 192 -14.32 2.13 -18.91
CA ALA A 192 -15.41 3.07 -18.81
C ALA A 192 -16.11 2.97 -17.45
N PHE A 193 -16.53 4.11 -16.90
CA PHE A 193 -17.30 4.15 -15.66
C PHE A 193 -18.26 5.34 -15.63
N GLY A 194 -19.34 5.20 -14.87
CA GLY A 194 -20.22 6.33 -14.57
C GLY A 194 -19.55 7.29 -13.58
N GLY A 195 -19.35 8.54 -13.97
CA GLY A 195 -18.67 9.53 -13.14
C GLY A 195 -18.61 10.92 -13.77
N VAL A 196 -17.68 11.75 -13.28
CA VAL A 196 -17.58 13.16 -13.69
C VAL A 196 -16.34 13.50 -14.52
N GLY A 197 -15.39 12.56 -14.67
CA GLY A 197 -14.18 12.74 -15.49
C GLY A 197 -13.10 13.60 -14.82
N ILE A 198 -12.68 13.24 -13.61
CA ILE A 198 -11.56 13.89 -12.91
C ILE A 198 -10.60 12.86 -12.34
N VAL A 199 -9.30 13.20 -12.39
CA VAL A 199 -8.24 12.56 -11.64
C VAL A 199 -8.01 13.38 -10.37
N ILE A 200 -8.05 12.72 -9.22
CA ILE A 200 -7.93 13.33 -7.89
C ILE A 200 -6.83 12.63 -7.09
N SER A 201 -6.22 13.35 -6.17
CA SER A 201 -5.27 12.83 -5.20
C SER A 201 -5.34 13.65 -3.92
N ILE A 202 -4.80 13.14 -2.82
CA ILE A 202 -4.64 13.90 -1.59
C ILE A 202 -3.32 14.67 -1.68
N ARG A 203 -3.40 15.99 -1.80
CA ARG A 203 -2.24 16.90 -1.79
C ARG A 203 -2.38 17.92 -0.69
N ASP A 204 -1.31 18.15 0.06
CA ASP A 204 -1.34 19.02 1.24
C ASP A 204 -2.54 18.67 2.13
N GLN A 205 -2.80 17.35 2.28
CA GLN A 205 -3.89 16.80 3.09
C GLN A 205 -5.32 17.10 2.63
N LEU A 206 -5.50 17.69 1.45
CA LEU A 206 -6.79 18.05 0.89
C LEU A 206 -7.03 17.28 -0.40
N LEU A 207 -8.30 16.89 -0.61
CA LEU A 207 -8.71 16.28 -1.86
C LEU A 207 -8.54 17.28 -3.00
N THR A 208 -7.62 16.99 -3.90
CA THR A 208 -7.14 17.93 -4.92
C THR A 208 -7.32 17.34 -6.30
N VAL A 209 -7.86 18.14 -7.22
CA VAL A 209 -7.96 17.79 -8.64
C VAL A 209 -6.56 17.82 -9.23
N ILE A 210 -6.07 16.66 -9.65
CA ILE A 210 -4.83 16.54 -10.42
C ILE A 210 -5.08 16.95 -11.86
N LYS A 211 -6.18 16.45 -12.43
CA LYS A 211 -6.50 16.69 -13.83
C LYS A 211 -8.00 16.53 -14.08
N PRO A 212 -8.69 17.57 -14.56
CA PRO A 212 -9.98 17.42 -15.22
C PRO A 212 -9.78 16.80 -16.61
N MET A 213 -10.58 15.80 -16.97
CA MET A 213 -10.50 15.16 -18.28
C MET A 213 -11.19 16.04 -19.33
N PRO A 214 -10.53 16.36 -20.47
CA PRO A 214 -11.14 17.12 -21.56
C PRO A 214 -12.46 16.49 -22.04
N GLY A 215 -13.42 17.32 -22.41
CA GLY A 215 -14.71 16.85 -22.95
C GLY A 215 -15.66 16.19 -21.94
N THR A 216 -15.25 15.96 -20.69
CA THR A 216 -16.08 15.35 -19.63
C THR A 216 -16.88 16.39 -18.82
N PRO A 217 -17.88 15.99 -18.00
CA PRO A 217 -18.65 16.92 -17.18
C PRO A 217 -17.79 17.89 -16.37
N ALA A 218 -16.73 17.41 -15.72
CA ALA A 218 -15.83 18.23 -14.94
C ALA A 218 -15.01 19.22 -15.79
N GLY A 219 -14.48 18.75 -16.93
CA GLY A 219 -13.75 19.61 -17.86
C GLY A 219 -14.65 20.73 -18.41
N ARG A 220 -15.87 20.39 -18.82
CA ARG A 220 -16.86 21.36 -19.33
C ARG A 220 -17.35 22.33 -18.24
N ALA A 221 -17.42 21.88 -16.99
CA ALA A 221 -17.78 22.72 -15.86
C ALA A 221 -16.67 23.72 -15.46
N GLY A 222 -15.47 23.62 -16.02
CA GLY A 222 -14.36 24.54 -15.77
C GLY A 222 -13.60 24.27 -14.46
N LEU A 223 -13.68 23.04 -13.95
CA LEU A 223 -12.71 22.57 -12.94
C LEU A 223 -11.30 22.65 -13.52
N LYS A 224 -10.32 22.97 -12.69
CA LYS A 224 -8.92 23.16 -13.06
C LYS A 224 -8.02 22.28 -12.20
N GLN A 225 -6.83 22.02 -12.71
CA GLN A 225 -5.76 21.42 -11.92
C GLN A 225 -5.50 22.26 -10.66
N TYR A 226 -5.26 21.56 -9.54
CA TYR A 226 -5.06 22.09 -8.19
C TYR A 226 -6.29 22.72 -7.51
N ASP A 227 -7.47 22.59 -8.11
CA ASP A 227 -8.73 22.82 -7.41
C ASP A 227 -8.81 21.90 -6.19
N ARG A 228 -9.14 22.48 -5.03
CA ARG A 228 -9.34 21.71 -3.79
C ARG A 228 -10.82 21.45 -3.62
N ILE A 229 -11.22 20.19 -3.73
CA ILE A 229 -12.59 19.77 -3.46
C ILE A 229 -12.74 19.73 -1.95
N VAL A 230 -13.55 20.61 -1.38
CA VAL A 230 -13.81 20.72 0.07
C VAL A 230 -15.09 20.01 0.50
N ARG A 231 -15.98 19.70 -0.45
CA ARG A 231 -17.21 18.95 -0.20
C ARG A 231 -17.73 18.27 -1.47
N ILE A 232 -18.28 17.06 -1.34
CA ILE A 232 -18.99 16.31 -2.38
C ILE A 232 -20.43 16.12 -1.89
N ASN A 233 -21.41 16.56 -2.66
CA ASN A 233 -22.80 16.71 -2.20
C ASN A 233 -22.86 17.51 -0.89
N ASN A 234 -23.43 16.94 0.17
CA ASN A 234 -23.48 17.57 1.50
C ASN A 234 -22.31 17.19 2.40
N GLU A 235 -21.35 16.44 1.87
CA GLU A 235 -20.34 15.73 2.65
C GLU A 235 -18.97 16.36 2.51
N SER A 236 -18.41 16.79 3.64
CA SER A 236 -17.07 17.34 3.70
C SER A 236 -16.05 16.31 3.21
N THR A 237 -15.10 16.73 2.39
CA THR A 237 -13.98 15.88 1.95
C THR A 237 -12.82 15.88 2.93
N LEU A 238 -12.92 16.65 4.03
CA LEU A 238 -11.94 16.63 5.10
C LEU A 238 -11.88 15.23 5.72
N ASN A 239 -10.70 14.62 5.76
CA ASN A 239 -10.46 13.21 6.17
C ASN A 239 -11.15 12.14 5.34
N MET A 240 -11.76 12.50 4.21
CA MET A 240 -12.32 11.51 3.31
C MET A 240 -11.16 10.73 2.68
N PRO A 241 -11.09 9.40 2.85
CA PRO A 241 -10.13 8.58 2.12
C PRO A 241 -10.33 8.76 0.61
N LEU A 242 -9.24 8.70 -0.15
CA LEU A 242 -9.29 8.89 -1.61
C LEU A 242 -10.34 7.97 -2.26
N ASP A 243 -10.38 6.70 -1.87
CA ASP A 243 -11.33 5.72 -2.40
C ASP A 243 -12.78 6.08 -2.09
N ASP A 244 -13.05 6.69 -0.93
CA ASP A 244 -14.41 7.14 -0.58
C ASP A 244 -14.83 8.33 -1.45
N ALA A 245 -13.92 9.27 -1.68
CA ALA A 245 -14.15 10.37 -2.60
C ALA A 245 -14.44 9.86 -4.02
N VAL A 246 -13.65 8.89 -4.50
CA VAL A 246 -13.85 8.25 -5.80
C VAL A 246 -15.23 7.59 -5.88
N ARG A 247 -15.64 6.80 -4.86
CA ARG A 247 -16.97 6.18 -4.81
C ARG A 247 -18.10 7.19 -4.87
N ARG A 248 -17.98 8.32 -4.17
CA ARG A 248 -19.00 9.39 -4.13
C ARG A 248 -19.07 10.18 -5.45
N LEU A 249 -17.95 10.37 -6.13
CA LEU A 249 -17.89 11.04 -7.43
C LEU A 249 -18.41 10.15 -8.57
N ARG A 250 -18.20 8.84 -8.45
CA ARG A 250 -18.79 7.83 -9.34
C ARG A 250 -20.26 7.61 -9.01
N GLY A 251 -20.97 6.97 -9.94
CA GLY A 251 -22.39 6.67 -9.83
C GLY A 251 -23.04 6.55 -11.19
N ASP A 252 -24.32 6.18 -11.20
CA ASP A 252 -25.03 5.88 -12.44
C ASP A 252 -25.08 7.09 -13.39
N PRO A 253 -24.80 6.91 -14.70
CA PRO A 253 -24.92 7.97 -15.68
C PRO A 253 -26.29 8.64 -15.66
N GLY A 254 -26.31 9.97 -15.74
CA GLY A 254 -27.50 10.81 -15.69
C GLY A 254 -27.89 11.28 -14.30
N THR A 255 -27.33 10.71 -13.23
CA THR A 255 -27.47 11.25 -11.86
C THR A 255 -26.61 12.50 -11.67
N GLU A 256 -26.90 13.31 -10.66
CA GLU A 256 -26.13 14.52 -10.35
C GLU A 256 -25.22 14.33 -9.12
N VAL A 257 -24.13 15.10 -9.10
CA VAL A 257 -23.25 15.28 -7.95
C VAL A 257 -22.79 16.72 -7.90
N SER A 258 -22.76 17.33 -6.72
CA SER A 258 -22.22 18.68 -6.56
C SER A 258 -20.86 18.62 -5.90
N VAL A 259 -19.83 19.23 -6.49
CA VAL A 259 -18.52 19.38 -5.85
C VAL A 259 -18.29 20.83 -5.48
N TRP A 260 -17.90 21.08 -4.23
CA TRP A 260 -17.58 22.40 -3.73
C TRP A 260 -16.07 22.58 -3.75
N VAL A 261 -15.62 23.64 -4.40
CA VAL A 261 -14.21 23.83 -4.70
C VAL A 261 -13.71 25.16 -4.19
N THR A 262 -12.52 25.15 -3.60
CA THR A 262 -11.69 26.34 -3.39
C THR A 262 -10.57 26.38 -4.42
N ARG A 263 -10.29 27.57 -4.95
CA ARG A 263 -9.23 27.80 -5.94
C ARG A 263 -8.35 28.93 -5.47
N GLU A 264 -7.09 28.61 -5.19
CA GLU A 264 -6.07 29.57 -4.78
C GLU A 264 -5.32 30.14 -6.01
N GLY A 265 -4.69 31.30 -5.86
CA GLY A 265 -3.82 31.90 -6.89
C GLY A 265 -4.53 32.73 -7.96
N PRO A 266 -3.81 33.12 -9.04
CA PRO A 266 -4.34 33.96 -10.10
C PRO A 266 -5.58 33.33 -10.78
N GLY A 267 -6.72 34.01 -10.71
CA GLY A 267 -8.01 33.50 -11.21
C GLY A 267 -8.79 32.62 -10.21
N GLY A 268 -8.36 32.57 -8.96
CA GLY A 268 -9.10 32.02 -7.83
C GLY A 268 -10.20 32.94 -7.28
N TRP A 269 -10.95 32.46 -6.30
CA TRP A 269 -12.02 33.21 -5.62
C TRP A 269 -11.98 32.96 -4.11
N SER A 270 -12.59 33.86 -3.32
CA SER A 270 -12.72 33.67 -1.87
C SER A 270 -13.86 32.71 -1.54
N GLY A 271 -13.63 31.81 -0.57
CA GLY A 271 -14.60 30.79 -0.15
C GLY A 271 -14.71 29.60 -1.11
N SER A 272 -15.67 28.72 -0.85
CA SER A 272 -15.95 27.55 -1.71
C SER A 272 -17.10 27.84 -2.68
N LYS A 273 -17.00 27.31 -3.90
CA LYS A 273 -18.02 27.47 -4.96
C LYS A 273 -18.53 26.10 -5.40
N PRO A 274 -19.86 25.91 -5.54
CA PRO A 274 -20.42 24.66 -6.05
C PRO A 274 -20.27 24.53 -7.57
N PHE A 275 -19.95 23.32 -8.01
CA PHE A 275 -20.04 22.86 -9.39
C PHE A 275 -21.02 21.69 -9.42
N LYS A 276 -22.18 21.88 -10.06
CA LYS A 276 -23.12 20.79 -10.30
C LYS A 276 -22.68 20.03 -11.55
N LEU A 277 -22.42 18.74 -11.37
CA LEU A 277 -21.92 17.85 -12.42
C LEU A 277 -22.96 16.75 -12.63
N ARG A 278 -23.37 16.56 -13.89
CA ARG A 278 -24.16 15.40 -14.29
C ARG A 278 -23.20 14.26 -14.61
N ARG A 279 -23.36 13.11 -13.96
CA ARG A 279 -22.53 11.94 -14.22
C ARG A 279 -22.78 11.45 -15.64
N GLU A 280 -21.71 11.09 -16.34
CA GLU A 280 -21.71 10.54 -17.69
C GLU A 280 -20.88 9.26 -17.71
N VAL A 281 -20.98 8.50 -18.81
CA VAL A 281 -20.02 7.43 -19.07
C VAL A 281 -18.69 8.10 -19.42
N ILE A 282 -17.72 7.95 -18.54
CA ILE A 282 -16.36 8.45 -18.71
C ILE A 282 -15.55 7.33 -19.33
N ASN A 283 -14.98 7.57 -20.51
CA ASN A 283 -14.05 6.67 -21.15
C ASN A 283 -12.62 7.08 -20.77
N VAL A 284 -11.82 6.11 -20.35
CA VAL A 284 -10.40 6.28 -20.10
C VAL A 284 -9.67 5.79 -21.34
N GLU A 285 -9.02 6.70 -22.07
CA GLU A 285 -8.26 6.33 -23.25
C GLU A 285 -7.12 5.39 -22.87
N SER A 286 -7.09 4.23 -23.54
CA SER A 286 -6.06 3.22 -23.37
C SER A 286 -4.89 3.41 -24.33
N VAL A 287 -5.09 4.18 -25.41
CA VAL A 287 -4.11 4.47 -26.45
C VAL A 287 -3.90 5.98 -26.59
N GLU A 288 -2.63 6.40 -26.55
CA GLU A 288 -2.22 7.75 -26.96
C GLU A 288 -1.37 7.66 -28.23
N SER A 289 -1.45 8.67 -29.11
CA SER A 289 -0.62 8.69 -30.31
C SER A 289 -0.20 10.10 -30.72
N ARG A 290 0.93 10.20 -31.40
CA ARG A 290 1.46 11.43 -31.99
C ARG A 290 2.50 11.14 -33.05
N MET A 291 2.74 12.09 -33.95
CA MET A 291 3.87 12.05 -34.87
C MET A 291 5.11 12.62 -34.17
N LEU A 292 6.21 11.89 -34.18
CA LEU A 292 7.54 12.37 -33.79
C LEU A 292 8.25 12.99 -35.00
N ASP A 293 9.39 13.62 -34.73
CA ASP A 293 10.25 14.18 -35.77
C ASP A 293 10.61 13.14 -36.85
N GLN A 294 10.82 13.62 -38.07
CA GLN A 294 11.23 12.81 -39.23
C GLN A 294 10.25 11.69 -39.62
N GLY A 295 8.94 11.88 -39.40
CA GLY A 295 7.90 10.98 -39.91
C GLY A 295 7.85 9.63 -39.19
N VAL A 296 8.22 9.60 -37.90
CA VAL A 296 8.12 8.42 -37.04
C VAL A 296 6.86 8.52 -36.19
N GLY A 297 5.97 7.55 -36.30
CA GLY A 297 4.80 7.49 -35.42
C GLY A 297 5.18 7.06 -34.00
N TYR A 298 4.46 7.56 -33.01
CA TYR A 298 4.52 7.08 -31.63
C TYR A 298 3.13 6.72 -31.15
N ILE A 299 3.00 5.53 -30.57
CA ILE A 299 1.79 5.05 -29.93
C ILE A 299 2.15 4.52 -28.56
N ARG A 300 1.45 4.99 -27.51
CA ARG A 300 1.57 4.48 -26.15
C ARG A 300 0.32 3.69 -25.79
N LEU A 301 0.49 2.44 -25.36
CA LEU A 301 -0.59 1.61 -24.81
C LEU A 301 -0.47 1.63 -23.29
N LYS A 302 -1.42 2.27 -22.61
CA LYS A 302 -1.43 2.37 -21.14
C LYS A 302 -1.90 1.08 -20.47
N GLN A 303 -2.91 0.44 -21.04
CA GLN A 303 -3.52 -0.80 -20.54
C GLN A 303 -4.30 -1.48 -21.67
N PHE A 304 -4.55 -2.78 -21.56
CA PHE A 304 -5.42 -3.51 -22.51
C PHE A 304 -6.86 -3.60 -21.97
N GLN A 305 -7.73 -2.70 -22.44
CA GLN A 305 -9.14 -2.58 -22.08
C GLN A 305 -10.03 -2.96 -23.27
N ALA A 306 -11.35 -3.11 -23.05
CA ALA A 306 -12.27 -3.59 -24.08
C ALA A 306 -12.24 -2.81 -25.41
N GLY A 307 -11.88 -1.51 -25.40
CA GLY A 307 -11.78 -0.64 -26.57
C GLY A 307 -10.40 -0.53 -27.22
N THR A 308 -9.34 -1.09 -26.63
CA THR A 308 -7.94 -0.78 -27.00
C THR A 308 -7.60 -1.05 -28.46
N ALA A 309 -8.06 -2.16 -29.05
CA ALA A 309 -7.78 -2.46 -30.45
C ALA A 309 -8.39 -1.40 -31.40
N GLY A 310 -9.61 -0.94 -31.12
CA GLY A 310 -10.26 0.10 -31.92
C GLY A 310 -9.62 1.48 -31.75
N GLU A 311 -9.17 1.80 -30.53
CA GLU A 311 -8.40 3.02 -30.27
C GLU A 311 -7.04 3.01 -31.00
N LEU A 312 -6.38 1.84 -31.06
CA LEU A 312 -5.16 1.65 -31.84
C LEU A 312 -5.40 1.85 -33.33
N ASP A 313 -6.48 1.29 -33.90
CA ASP A 313 -6.83 1.47 -35.30
C ASP A 313 -7.06 2.97 -35.62
N ASN A 314 -7.77 3.69 -34.75
CA ASN A 314 -7.98 5.12 -34.90
C ASN A 314 -6.68 5.92 -34.84
N ALA A 315 -5.79 5.57 -33.91
CA ALA A 315 -4.45 6.17 -33.79
C ALA A 315 -3.61 5.95 -35.06
N LEU A 316 -3.56 4.72 -35.59
CA LEU A 316 -2.84 4.41 -36.82
C LEU A 316 -3.40 5.16 -38.02
N VAL A 317 -4.73 5.24 -38.17
CA VAL A 317 -5.37 6.03 -39.24
C VAL A 317 -5.02 7.51 -39.13
N ALA A 318 -4.99 8.08 -37.92
CA ALA A 318 -4.61 9.47 -37.70
C ALA A 318 -3.13 9.71 -38.07
N LEU A 319 -2.23 8.79 -37.70
CA LEU A 319 -0.80 8.89 -38.03
C LEU A 319 -0.55 8.79 -39.55
N HIS A 320 -1.17 7.82 -40.24
CA HIS A 320 -1.06 7.68 -41.70
C HIS A 320 -1.66 8.87 -42.45
N ARG A 321 -2.69 9.51 -41.90
CA ARG A 321 -3.23 10.75 -42.47
C ARG A 321 -2.25 11.91 -42.33
N ALA A 322 -1.55 11.98 -41.19
CA ALA A 322 -0.56 13.02 -40.92
C ALA A 322 0.73 12.82 -41.74
N GLU A 323 1.18 11.58 -41.90
CA GLU A 323 2.35 11.21 -42.69
C GLU A 323 2.06 9.92 -43.49
N PRO A 324 1.63 10.00 -44.75
CA PRO A 324 1.30 8.83 -45.56
C PRO A 324 2.49 7.90 -45.82
N LYS A 325 3.74 8.39 -45.66
CA LYS A 325 4.96 7.61 -45.83
C LYS A 325 5.74 7.54 -44.52
N MET A 326 5.07 7.06 -43.46
CA MET A 326 5.71 6.82 -42.17
C MET A 326 7.02 6.05 -42.34
N ARG A 327 8.09 6.58 -41.75
CA ARG A 327 9.42 5.97 -41.78
C ARG A 327 9.56 4.85 -40.75
N GLY A 328 8.65 4.78 -39.78
CA GLY A 328 8.51 3.69 -38.82
C GLY A 328 7.64 4.08 -37.64
N LEU A 329 7.55 3.18 -36.66
CA LEU A 329 6.66 3.31 -35.51
C LEU A 329 7.38 2.90 -34.21
N VAL A 330 7.17 3.69 -33.16
CA VAL A 330 7.50 3.33 -31.78
C VAL A 330 6.21 2.95 -31.06
N LEU A 331 6.12 1.71 -30.58
CA LEU A 331 5.03 1.20 -29.76
C LEU A 331 5.48 1.11 -28.30
N ASP A 332 4.99 2.00 -27.45
CA ASP A 332 5.38 2.11 -26.05
C ASP A 332 4.40 1.37 -25.13
N MET A 333 4.90 0.31 -24.49
CA MET A 333 4.19 -0.49 -23.49
C MET A 333 4.88 -0.45 -22.12
N ARG A 334 5.77 0.53 -21.89
CA ARG A 334 6.38 0.74 -20.57
C ARG A 334 5.30 1.03 -19.53
N SER A 335 5.43 0.41 -18.36
CA SER A 335 4.48 0.55 -17.25
C SER A 335 3.05 0.10 -17.57
N ASN A 336 2.86 -0.69 -18.63
CA ASN A 336 1.57 -1.31 -18.95
C ASN A 336 1.46 -2.69 -18.29
N PRO A 337 0.64 -2.85 -17.22
CA PRO A 337 0.52 -4.11 -16.47
C PRO A 337 -0.25 -5.21 -17.24
N GLY A 338 -0.67 -4.94 -18.47
CA GLY A 338 -1.43 -5.85 -19.33
C GLY A 338 -2.92 -5.52 -19.34
N GLY A 339 -3.78 -6.53 -19.31
CA GLY A 339 -5.24 -6.34 -19.39
C GLY A 339 -5.91 -7.52 -20.09
N LEU A 340 -6.84 -7.27 -21.00
CA LEU A 340 -7.61 -8.32 -21.68
C LEU A 340 -6.77 -9.09 -22.73
N LEU A 341 -6.75 -10.43 -22.67
CA LEU A 341 -6.05 -11.28 -23.64
C LEU A 341 -6.51 -11.05 -25.08
N ASP A 342 -7.82 -11.01 -25.31
CA ASP A 342 -8.41 -10.79 -26.64
C ASP A 342 -7.91 -9.48 -27.27
N GLN A 343 -7.69 -8.44 -26.45
CA GLN A 343 -7.20 -7.15 -26.92
C GLN A 343 -5.71 -7.22 -27.26
N ALA A 344 -4.90 -7.92 -26.47
CA ALA A 344 -3.50 -8.18 -26.84
C ALA A 344 -3.39 -8.96 -28.16
N VAL A 345 -4.26 -9.95 -28.37
CA VAL A 345 -4.29 -10.71 -29.63
C VAL A 345 -4.58 -9.79 -30.80
N LYS A 346 -5.63 -8.96 -30.71
CA LYS A 346 -6.01 -8.00 -31.76
C LYS A 346 -4.95 -6.93 -32.02
N VAL A 347 -4.30 -6.44 -30.96
CA VAL A 347 -3.18 -5.49 -31.08
C VAL A 347 -2.00 -6.13 -31.81
N ALA A 348 -1.62 -7.36 -31.47
CA ALA A 348 -0.54 -8.07 -32.18
C ALA A 348 -0.92 -8.40 -33.63
N ASP A 349 -2.18 -8.79 -33.87
CA ASP A 349 -2.74 -9.08 -35.19
C ASP A 349 -2.58 -7.90 -36.16
N ARG A 350 -2.71 -6.66 -35.66
CA ARG A 350 -2.54 -5.44 -36.46
C ARG A 350 -1.15 -5.32 -37.10
N PHE A 351 -0.14 -5.97 -36.53
CA PHE A 351 1.25 -5.90 -37.01
C PHE A 351 1.77 -7.20 -37.62
N LEU A 352 1.01 -8.32 -37.55
CA LEU A 352 1.44 -9.64 -38.02
C LEU A 352 0.56 -10.12 -39.17
N ARG A 353 1.17 -10.55 -40.29
CA ARG A 353 0.43 -11.05 -41.46
C ARG A 353 -0.15 -12.46 -41.26
N SER A 354 0.55 -13.27 -40.47
CA SER A 354 0.23 -14.68 -40.22
C SER A 354 1.06 -15.21 -39.05
N GLY A 355 0.68 -16.38 -38.53
CA GLY A 355 1.43 -17.07 -37.48
C GLY A 355 0.76 -16.95 -36.12
N VAL A 356 1.14 -17.84 -35.19
CA VAL A 356 0.58 -17.88 -33.84
C VAL A 356 0.97 -16.59 -33.10
N VAL A 357 0.03 -15.90 -32.49
CA VAL A 357 0.29 -14.78 -31.56
C VAL A 357 0.60 -15.33 -30.17
N VAL A 358 -0.26 -16.23 -29.69
CA VAL A 358 -0.16 -16.82 -28.36
C VAL A 358 -0.87 -18.17 -28.34
N THR A 359 -0.31 -19.09 -27.54
CA THR A 359 -0.88 -20.41 -27.29
C THR A 359 -1.20 -20.52 -25.81
N THR A 360 -2.43 -20.87 -25.44
CA THR A 360 -2.77 -21.21 -24.05
C THR A 360 -2.76 -22.72 -23.85
N VAL A 361 -2.09 -23.15 -22.77
CA VAL A 361 -1.97 -24.55 -22.37
C VAL A 361 -2.47 -24.71 -20.94
N SER A 362 -3.28 -25.73 -20.71
CA SER A 362 -3.80 -26.07 -19.38
C SER A 362 -3.81 -27.58 -19.19
N ALA A 363 -4.00 -28.03 -17.96
CA ALA A 363 -4.17 -29.45 -17.66
C ALA A 363 -5.57 -29.99 -18.03
N SER A 364 -6.59 -29.13 -18.04
CA SER A 364 -8.01 -29.52 -18.13
C SER A 364 -8.71 -29.11 -19.43
N GLU A 365 -8.15 -28.17 -20.19
CA GLU A 365 -8.69 -27.70 -21.46
C GLU A 365 -7.72 -27.97 -22.63
N PRO A 366 -8.25 -28.18 -23.85
CA PRO A 366 -7.41 -28.33 -25.03
C PRO A 366 -6.47 -27.14 -25.23
N ARG A 367 -5.31 -27.40 -25.82
CA ARG A 367 -4.43 -26.35 -26.34
C ARG A 367 -5.22 -25.45 -27.29
N ASP A 368 -5.18 -24.14 -27.05
CA ASP A 368 -5.86 -23.13 -27.86
C ASP A 368 -4.82 -22.15 -28.43
N GLU A 369 -4.79 -22.04 -29.75
CA GLU A 369 -3.86 -21.18 -30.49
C GLU A 369 -4.61 -19.99 -31.07
N LYS A 370 -4.14 -18.78 -30.77
CA LYS A 370 -4.61 -17.56 -31.41
C LYS A 370 -3.66 -17.20 -32.53
N VAL A 371 -4.17 -17.10 -33.75
CA VAL A 371 -3.38 -16.92 -34.97
C VAL A 371 -3.71 -15.57 -35.61
N ALA A 372 -2.68 -14.88 -36.09
CA ALA A 372 -2.82 -13.61 -36.81
C ALA A 372 -3.42 -13.81 -38.22
N LYS A 373 -4.05 -12.75 -38.75
CA LYS A 373 -4.78 -12.70 -40.01
C LYS A 373 -4.23 -11.57 -40.88
N SER A 374 -4.04 -11.86 -42.16
CA SER A 374 -3.42 -10.91 -43.10
C SER A 374 -4.23 -9.63 -43.43
N PRO A 375 -5.58 -9.61 -43.45
CA PRO A 375 -6.31 -8.40 -43.82
C PRO A 375 -6.09 -7.25 -42.83
N GLY A 376 -5.65 -6.11 -43.34
CA GLY A 376 -5.45 -4.90 -42.54
C GLY A 376 -4.13 -4.83 -41.77
N THR A 377 -3.20 -5.77 -41.95
CA THR A 377 -1.88 -5.68 -41.32
C THR A 377 -1.14 -4.38 -41.73
N GLU A 378 -0.51 -3.72 -40.77
CA GLU A 378 0.34 -2.54 -41.01
C GLU A 378 1.52 -2.83 -41.96
N PRO A 379 1.97 -1.84 -42.76
CA PRO A 379 3.16 -1.98 -43.61
C PRO A 379 4.42 -2.40 -42.84
N ASP A 380 5.38 -3.01 -43.55
CA ASP A 380 6.68 -3.48 -42.99
C ASP A 380 7.70 -2.34 -42.76
N TYR A 381 7.23 -1.17 -42.34
CA TYR A 381 8.13 -0.15 -41.79
C TYR A 381 8.79 -0.67 -40.49
N PRO A 382 9.97 -0.15 -40.09
CA PRO A 382 10.65 -0.56 -38.87
C PRO A 382 9.77 -0.27 -37.65
N LEU A 383 9.66 -1.25 -36.76
CA LEU A 383 8.86 -1.18 -35.53
C LEU A 383 9.77 -1.44 -34.33
N VAL A 384 9.78 -0.49 -33.40
CA VAL A 384 10.43 -0.65 -32.10
C VAL A 384 9.36 -0.70 -31.02
N VAL A 385 9.47 -1.67 -30.11
CA VAL A 385 8.57 -1.81 -28.96
C VAL A 385 9.33 -1.46 -27.69
N LEU A 386 8.87 -0.46 -26.94
CA LEU A 386 9.42 -0.08 -25.65
C LEU A 386 8.75 -0.86 -24.52
N VAL A 387 9.55 -1.47 -23.64
CA VAL A 387 9.08 -2.24 -22.47
C VAL A 387 9.93 -1.95 -21.23
N ASN A 388 9.37 -2.19 -20.05
CA ASN A 388 10.11 -2.17 -18.79
C ASN A 388 9.66 -3.29 -17.85
N SER A 389 10.22 -3.34 -16.63
CA SER A 389 9.87 -4.36 -15.62
C SER A 389 8.41 -4.34 -15.15
N SER A 390 7.70 -3.24 -15.40
CA SER A 390 6.27 -3.11 -15.09
C SER A 390 5.38 -3.48 -16.29
N SER A 391 5.98 -3.70 -17.47
CA SER A 391 5.30 -4.33 -18.60
C SER A 391 5.03 -5.80 -18.24
N ALA A 392 3.76 -6.19 -18.19
CA ALA A 392 3.37 -7.53 -17.76
C ALA A 392 2.26 -8.12 -18.62
N SER A 393 2.21 -9.45 -18.67
CA SER A 393 1.09 -10.21 -19.21
C SER A 393 0.69 -9.85 -20.66
N ALA A 394 -0.44 -9.17 -20.89
CA ALA A 394 -0.92 -8.84 -22.23
C ALA A 394 0.14 -8.04 -23.03
N SER A 395 0.90 -7.16 -22.35
CA SER A 395 2.06 -6.47 -22.92
C SER A 395 3.17 -7.44 -23.33
N GLU A 396 3.39 -8.49 -22.54
CA GLU A 396 4.39 -9.53 -22.82
C GLU A 396 3.96 -10.47 -23.94
N ILE A 397 2.66 -10.71 -24.11
CA ILE A 397 2.08 -11.43 -25.24
C ILE A 397 2.36 -10.67 -26.53
N VAL A 398 2.05 -9.37 -26.58
CA VAL A 398 2.31 -8.52 -27.75
C VAL A 398 3.82 -8.46 -28.03
N ALA A 399 4.64 -8.15 -27.02
CA ALA A 399 6.09 -8.09 -27.19
C ALA A 399 6.69 -9.43 -27.65
N GLY A 400 6.28 -10.54 -27.05
CA GLY A 400 6.71 -11.89 -27.42
C GLY A 400 6.28 -12.29 -28.81
N ALA A 401 5.04 -11.98 -29.21
CA ALA A 401 4.54 -12.25 -30.56
C ALA A 401 5.35 -11.48 -31.62
N LEU A 402 5.53 -10.18 -31.43
CA LEU A 402 6.27 -9.33 -32.38
C LEU A 402 7.76 -9.69 -32.42
N LYS A 403 8.37 -10.03 -31.27
CA LYS A 403 9.77 -10.45 -31.18
C LYS A 403 10.02 -11.76 -31.91
N ASN A 404 9.21 -12.79 -31.63
CA ASN A 404 9.45 -14.15 -32.13
C ASN A 404 9.08 -14.31 -33.61
N HIS A 405 8.23 -13.43 -34.15
CA HIS A 405 7.98 -13.32 -35.60
C HIS A 405 8.95 -12.39 -36.34
N ASN A 406 10.00 -11.90 -35.66
CA ASN A 406 10.96 -10.94 -36.22
C ASN A 406 10.31 -9.64 -36.76
N ARG A 407 9.13 -9.26 -36.25
CA ARG A 407 8.39 -8.08 -36.71
C ARG A 407 8.87 -6.78 -36.06
N ALA A 408 9.36 -6.84 -34.83
CA ALA A 408 9.80 -5.67 -34.08
C ALA A 408 11.09 -5.91 -33.29
N ILE A 409 11.84 -4.84 -33.06
CA ILE A 409 12.95 -4.80 -32.11
C ILE A 409 12.39 -4.41 -30.74
N ILE A 410 12.64 -5.22 -29.72
CA ILE A 410 12.24 -4.96 -28.34
C ILE A 410 13.34 -4.18 -27.64
N VAL A 411 13.02 -3.04 -27.06
CA VAL A 411 13.96 -2.10 -26.43
C VAL A 411 13.49 -1.73 -25.03
N GLY A 412 14.42 -1.53 -24.11
CA GLY A 412 14.11 -1.07 -22.74
C GLY A 412 14.60 -2.07 -21.72
N GLN A 413 13.76 -2.51 -20.78
CA GLN A 413 14.17 -3.40 -19.71
C GLN A 413 13.36 -4.68 -19.72
N LYS A 414 13.94 -5.74 -19.16
CA LYS A 414 13.28 -7.04 -19.05
C LYS A 414 11.92 -6.91 -18.35
N THR A 415 10.90 -7.54 -18.93
CA THR A 415 9.52 -7.47 -18.46
C THR A 415 9.28 -8.32 -17.21
N PHE A 416 8.08 -8.18 -16.61
CA PHE A 416 7.75 -8.76 -15.31
C PHE A 416 7.83 -10.29 -15.23
N GLY A 417 7.44 -11.00 -16.30
CA GLY A 417 7.47 -12.46 -16.38
C GLY A 417 6.19 -13.17 -15.97
N LYS A 418 5.01 -12.56 -16.15
CA LYS A 418 3.74 -13.21 -15.81
C LYS A 418 3.20 -13.98 -17.01
N GLY A 419 3.48 -15.27 -17.06
CA GLY A 419 3.09 -16.22 -18.11
C GLY A 419 1.80 -17.03 -17.84
N SER A 420 0.95 -16.56 -16.93
CA SER A 420 -0.26 -17.27 -16.48
C SER A 420 -1.55 -16.54 -16.85
N VAL A 421 -2.63 -17.29 -17.09
CA VAL A 421 -3.96 -16.82 -17.48
C VAL A 421 -4.95 -17.05 -16.36
N GLN A 422 -5.63 -15.99 -15.94
CA GLN A 422 -6.71 -16.07 -14.96
C GLN A 422 -8.07 -15.94 -15.63
N LEU A 423 -9.02 -16.77 -15.18
CA LEU A 423 -10.43 -16.64 -15.48
C LEU A 423 -11.16 -16.09 -14.25
N VAL A 424 -12.13 -15.21 -14.49
CA VAL A 424 -13.03 -14.70 -13.46
C VAL A 424 -14.34 -15.45 -13.54
N PHE A 425 -14.70 -16.10 -12.45
CA PHE A 425 -15.98 -16.74 -12.24
C PHE A 425 -16.86 -15.74 -11.47
N PRO A 426 -17.80 -15.05 -12.12
CA PRO A 426 -18.64 -14.06 -11.48
C PRO A 426 -19.74 -14.72 -10.65
N ASP A 427 -20.33 -13.94 -9.73
CA ASP A 427 -21.52 -14.31 -8.98
C ASP A 427 -21.45 -15.68 -8.29
N VAL A 428 -20.28 -16.02 -7.72
CA VAL A 428 -20.05 -17.30 -7.02
C VAL A 428 -20.73 -17.36 -5.65
N THR A 429 -21.28 -16.23 -5.18
CA THR A 429 -22.15 -16.12 -4.01
C THR A 429 -23.37 -15.25 -4.32
N ARG A 430 -24.41 -15.32 -3.46
CA ARG A 430 -25.62 -14.49 -3.52
C ARG A 430 -25.34 -12.99 -3.54
N GLU A 431 -24.30 -12.55 -2.84
CA GLU A 431 -23.87 -11.16 -2.76
C GLU A 431 -23.10 -10.69 -4.00
N LYS A 432 -22.93 -11.56 -5.01
CA LYS A 432 -22.19 -11.29 -6.25
C LYS A 432 -20.68 -11.15 -6.04
N ALA A 433 -20.12 -11.95 -5.14
CA ALA A 433 -18.66 -12.15 -5.08
C ALA A 433 -18.16 -12.89 -6.33
N ALA A 434 -16.86 -12.82 -6.60
CA ALA A 434 -16.26 -13.50 -7.75
C ALA A 434 -15.01 -14.28 -7.34
N LEU A 435 -14.72 -15.37 -8.05
CA LEU A 435 -13.48 -16.10 -7.91
C LEU A 435 -12.60 -15.82 -9.13
N LYS A 436 -11.37 -15.33 -8.91
CA LYS A 436 -10.37 -15.22 -9.96
C LYS A 436 -9.36 -16.35 -9.78
N LEU A 437 -9.25 -17.25 -10.76
CA LEU A 437 -8.43 -18.45 -10.66
C LEU A 437 -7.51 -18.59 -11.88
N THR A 438 -6.26 -18.99 -11.66
CA THR A 438 -5.34 -19.33 -12.75
C THR A 438 -5.74 -20.67 -13.40
N ILE A 439 -6.10 -20.63 -14.68
CA ILE A 439 -6.59 -21.80 -15.42
C ILE A 439 -5.61 -22.32 -16.49
N ALA A 440 -4.71 -21.47 -16.98
CA ALA A 440 -3.78 -21.83 -18.05
C ALA A 440 -2.45 -21.09 -17.91
N GLN A 441 -1.41 -21.61 -18.56
CA GLN A 441 -0.21 -20.86 -18.90
C GLN A 441 -0.29 -20.44 -20.37
N TYR A 442 0.34 -19.34 -20.74
CA TYR A 442 0.48 -18.97 -22.14
C TYR A 442 1.92 -19.07 -22.62
N LEU A 443 2.07 -19.44 -23.89
CA LEU A 443 3.33 -19.60 -24.58
C LEU A 443 3.38 -18.59 -25.73
N THR A 444 4.54 -17.96 -25.87
CA THR A 444 4.87 -17.11 -27.01
C THR A 444 5.20 -17.97 -28.24
N PRO A 445 5.26 -17.39 -29.46
CA PRO A 445 5.49 -18.18 -30.67
C PRO A 445 6.80 -18.98 -30.58
N GLY A 446 6.76 -20.25 -31.00
CA GLY A 446 7.85 -21.21 -30.76
C GLY A 446 7.72 -22.03 -29.46
N ASP A 447 6.53 -22.02 -28.83
CA ASP A 447 6.23 -22.73 -27.58
C ASP A 447 7.11 -22.34 -26.38
N ILE A 448 7.55 -21.07 -26.37
CA ILE A 448 8.42 -20.53 -25.32
C ILE A 448 7.56 -19.98 -24.18
N SER A 449 7.73 -20.52 -22.97
CA SER A 449 7.13 -19.96 -21.76
C SER A 449 7.94 -18.77 -21.26
N ILE A 450 7.23 -17.72 -20.85
CA ILE A 450 7.82 -16.54 -20.19
C ILE A 450 7.53 -16.50 -18.69
N GLN A 451 6.81 -17.49 -18.15
CA GLN A 451 6.46 -17.54 -16.73
C GLN A 451 7.73 -17.54 -15.88
N SER A 452 7.83 -16.56 -14.96
CA SER A 452 9.00 -16.32 -14.08
C SER A 452 10.29 -15.94 -14.80
N VAL A 453 10.23 -15.74 -16.12
CA VAL A 453 11.35 -15.30 -16.95
C VAL A 453 11.08 -13.88 -17.43
N GLY A 454 10.00 -13.64 -18.16
CA GLY A 454 9.73 -12.39 -18.89
C GLY A 454 10.34 -12.35 -20.29
N ILE A 455 9.96 -11.34 -21.07
CA ILE A 455 10.54 -10.98 -22.36
C ILE A 455 11.84 -10.21 -22.09
N THR A 456 12.97 -10.82 -22.44
CA THR A 456 14.24 -10.10 -22.51
C THR A 456 14.19 -9.13 -23.69
N PRO A 457 14.55 -7.85 -23.55
CA PRO A 457 14.69 -6.95 -24.69
C PRO A 457 15.83 -7.39 -25.61
N ASP A 458 15.81 -6.92 -26.85
CA ASP A 458 16.93 -7.10 -27.78
C ASP A 458 18.05 -6.12 -27.47
N ILE A 459 17.67 -4.88 -27.15
CA ILE A 459 18.57 -3.84 -26.66
C ILE A 459 18.11 -3.45 -25.26
N GLU A 460 18.88 -3.83 -24.25
CA GLU A 460 18.63 -3.44 -22.87
C GLU A 460 19.09 -2.00 -22.63
N LEU A 461 18.20 -1.15 -22.10
CA LEU A 461 18.51 0.22 -21.70
C LEU A 461 18.61 0.29 -20.18
N ASP A 462 19.77 0.70 -19.68
CA ASP A 462 20.10 0.70 -18.25
C ASP A 462 20.49 2.13 -17.82
N PRO A 463 19.66 2.84 -17.04
CA PRO A 463 19.95 4.21 -16.64
C PRO A 463 21.13 4.26 -15.67
N MET A 464 21.96 5.28 -15.81
CA MET A 464 23.01 5.62 -14.88
C MET A 464 22.83 7.03 -14.38
N THR A 465 23.07 7.27 -13.10
CA THR A 465 23.03 8.60 -12.52
C THR A 465 24.14 8.75 -11.52
N VAL A 466 24.86 9.84 -11.69
CA VAL A 466 25.91 10.28 -10.78
C VAL A 466 25.27 11.21 -9.75
N ASP A 467 25.07 10.70 -8.54
CA ASP A 467 24.48 11.43 -7.43
C ASP A 467 25.23 11.07 -6.14
N THR A 468 25.64 12.07 -5.37
CA THR A 468 26.30 11.86 -4.07
C THR A 468 25.41 11.18 -3.04
N LEU A 469 24.08 11.25 -3.22
CA LEU A 469 23.10 10.65 -2.32
C LEU A 469 22.60 9.28 -2.82
N GLU A 470 22.31 9.16 -4.11
CA GLU A 470 21.68 7.99 -4.73
C GLU A 470 22.49 7.53 -5.95
N MET A 471 23.78 7.25 -5.75
CA MET A 471 24.71 6.81 -6.78
C MET A 471 24.23 5.51 -7.46
N ASP A 472 24.20 5.51 -8.79
CA ASP A 472 23.70 4.38 -9.58
C ASP A 472 24.36 4.38 -10.96
N VAL A 473 25.59 3.87 -11.06
CA VAL A 473 26.41 3.91 -12.27
C VAL A 473 26.53 2.51 -12.91
N MET A 474 26.76 1.49 -12.09
CA MET A 474 26.98 0.11 -12.56
C MET A 474 26.18 -0.92 -11.76
N ARG A 475 25.30 -0.44 -10.88
CA ARG A 475 24.43 -1.27 -10.07
C ARG A 475 23.45 -2.03 -10.96
N PRO A 476 23.45 -3.38 -10.96
CA PRO A 476 22.49 -4.15 -11.75
C PRO A 476 21.06 -3.81 -11.32
N GLY A 477 20.18 -3.48 -12.25
CA GLY A 477 18.77 -3.23 -11.95
C GLY A 477 18.12 -4.45 -11.26
N LYS A 478 17.72 -4.31 -9.99
CA LYS A 478 16.92 -5.31 -9.27
C LYS A 478 15.49 -4.79 -9.21
N ARG A 479 14.66 -5.27 -10.12
CA ARG A 479 13.22 -4.98 -10.12
C ARG A 479 12.46 -6.21 -9.72
N MET A 480 11.37 -6.00 -8.98
CA MET A 480 10.47 -7.07 -8.61
C MET A 480 9.95 -7.74 -9.88
N SER A 481 10.06 -9.06 -9.92
CA SER A 481 9.62 -9.89 -11.04
C SER A 481 8.76 -11.05 -10.53
N GLU A 482 8.08 -11.74 -11.42
CA GLU A 482 7.20 -12.87 -11.06
C GLU A 482 7.91 -13.93 -10.22
N ARG A 483 9.20 -14.20 -10.48
CA ARG A 483 10.02 -15.19 -9.72
C ARG A 483 10.32 -14.77 -8.27
N ASP A 484 10.15 -13.49 -7.96
CA ASP A 484 10.38 -12.95 -6.61
C ASP A 484 9.12 -13.10 -5.75
N LEU A 485 7.96 -13.34 -6.37
CA LEU A 485 6.72 -13.62 -5.67
C LEU A 485 6.76 -15.01 -5.02
N SER A 486 6.28 -15.09 -3.77
CA SER A 486 6.08 -16.38 -3.11
C SER A 486 5.00 -17.19 -3.85
N LYS A 487 5.21 -18.51 -3.91
CA LYS A 487 4.35 -19.48 -4.61
C LYS A 487 4.16 -19.23 -6.11
N HIS A 488 5.01 -18.44 -6.77
CA HIS A 488 4.93 -18.25 -8.22
C HIS A 488 4.88 -19.60 -8.99
N LEU A 489 4.21 -19.58 -10.14
CA LEU A 489 4.18 -20.74 -11.04
C LEU A 489 5.50 -20.85 -11.77
N SER A 490 5.94 -22.07 -12.05
CA SER A 490 7.06 -22.35 -12.94
C SER A 490 6.58 -23.06 -14.20
N SER A 491 7.45 -23.17 -15.21
CA SER A 491 7.13 -23.88 -16.44
C SER A 491 8.34 -24.69 -16.90
N ALA A 492 8.13 -25.96 -17.22
CA ALA A 492 9.17 -26.81 -17.83
C ALA A 492 9.59 -26.31 -19.23
N ARG A 493 8.76 -25.49 -19.87
CA ARG A 493 9.02 -24.85 -21.17
C ARG A 493 9.64 -23.45 -21.03
N ALA A 494 9.98 -23.03 -19.81
CA ALA A 494 10.71 -21.79 -19.61
C ALA A 494 12.12 -21.97 -20.17
N ALA A 495 12.44 -21.24 -21.24
CA ALA A 495 13.81 -21.22 -21.74
C ALA A 495 14.74 -20.61 -20.66
N ALA A 496 16.00 -21.05 -20.63
CA ALA A 496 17.03 -20.32 -19.90
C ALA A 496 16.99 -18.85 -20.36
N GLY A 497 16.93 -17.91 -19.42
CA GLY A 497 16.70 -16.50 -19.74
C GLY A 497 17.63 -16.02 -20.84
N GLN A 498 17.05 -15.62 -21.98
CA GLN A 498 17.84 -15.08 -23.09
C GLN A 498 18.60 -13.84 -22.61
N LYS A 499 19.84 -13.68 -23.07
CA LYS A 499 20.60 -12.44 -22.90
C LYS A 499 20.15 -11.43 -23.97
N PRO A 500 20.17 -10.11 -23.68
CA PRO A 500 20.02 -9.10 -24.71
C PRO A 500 21.08 -9.26 -25.80
N LEU A 501 20.78 -8.81 -27.02
CA LEU A 501 21.76 -8.70 -28.09
C LEU A 501 22.75 -7.57 -27.80
N GLU A 502 22.23 -6.46 -27.27
CA GLU A 502 23.01 -5.29 -26.90
C GLU A 502 22.57 -4.76 -25.53
N ILE A 503 23.49 -4.12 -24.81
CA ILE A 503 23.20 -3.35 -23.60
C ILE A 503 23.70 -1.93 -23.84
N VAL A 504 22.85 -0.94 -23.61
CA VAL A 504 23.15 0.48 -23.68
C VAL A 504 22.88 1.09 -22.31
N ARG A 505 23.96 1.44 -21.62
CA ARG A 505 23.85 2.27 -20.43
C ARG A 505 23.76 3.73 -20.83
N TYR A 506 22.88 4.50 -20.20
CA TYR A 506 22.68 5.91 -20.57
C TYR A 506 22.71 6.84 -19.37
N ASN A 507 23.16 8.09 -19.56
CA ASN A 507 23.15 9.08 -18.49
C ASN A 507 21.73 9.59 -18.26
N MET A 508 21.20 9.36 -17.07
CA MET A 508 19.99 9.98 -16.53
C MET A 508 20.44 10.99 -15.47
N PRO A 509 20.43 12.29 -15.76
CA PRO A 509 20.84 13.31 -14.78
C PRO A 509 20.00 13.22 -13.49
N SER A 510 20.60 13.52 -12.34
CA SER A 510 19.93 13.43 -11.03
C SER A 510 18.67 14.29 -10.97
N ALA A 511 18.68 15.47 -11.60
CA ALA A 511 17.50 16.33 -11.71
C ALA A 511 16.35 15.70 -12.53
N GLU A 512 16.67 14.93 -13.58
CA GLU A 512 15.65 14.22 -14.37
C GLU A 512 15.05 13.06 -13.56
N ARG A 513 15.90 12.30 -12.86
CA ARG A 513 15.47 11.25 -11.94
C ARG A 513 14.58 11.78 -10.82
N GLU A 514 14.97 12.88 -10.19
CA GLU A 514 14.15 13.55 -9.17
C GLU A 514 12.80 13.98 -9.75
N ALA A 515 12.79 14.61 -10.93
CA ALA A 515 11.56 15.03 -11.57
C ALA A 515 10.65 13.84 -11.92
N MET A 516 11.20 12.69 -12.31
CA MET A 516 10.43 11.45 -12.50
C MET A 516 9.80 10.94 -11.20
N ARG A 517 10.55 10.96 -10.10
CA ARG A 517 10.07 10.57 -8.76
C ARG A 517 8.94 11.48 -8.27
N GLU A 518 9.08 12.79 -8.41
CA GLU A 518 8.07 13.78 -7.98
C GLU A 518 6.75 13.69 -8.76
N ARG A 519 6.79 13.23 -10.02
CA ARG A 519 5.58 13.09 -10.85
C ARG A 519 4.76 11.84 -10.54
N GLY A 520 5.29 10.85 -9.82
CA GLY A 520 4.58 9.59 -9.57
C GLY A 520 4.40 8.75 -10.83
N GLY A 521 5.38 8.78 -11.74
CA GLY A 521 5.55 7.74 -12.77
C GLY A 521 4.60 7.71 -13.95
N ASP A 522 3.58 8.57 -14.02
CA ASP A 522 2.80 8.75 -15.24
C ASP A 522 3.43 9.89 -16.08
N PRO A 523 4.00 9.60 -17.27
CA PRO A 523 4.34 10.62 -18.24
C PRO A 523 3.14 11.52 -18.51
N GLU A 524 3.37 12.82 -18.41
CA GLU A 524 2.38 13.88 -18.58
C GLU A 524 1.65 13.79 -19.93
N ASP A 525 0.46 14.42 -20.01
CA ASP A 525 -0.14 14.80 -21.30
C ASP A 525 0.82 15.70 -22.12
N ASP A 526 1.64 16.50 -21.41
CA ASP A 526 2.76 17.28 -21.95
C ASP A 526 3.95 16.35 -22.21
N PHE A 527 3.76 15.45 -23.16
CA PHE A 527 4.78 14.51 -23.63
C PHE A 527 6.13 15.19 -23.78
N THR A 528 7.02 14.76 -22.90
CA THR A 528 8.44 15.08 -22.99
C THR A 528 9.13 13.83 -23.47
N MET A 529 9.79 13.94 -24.63
CA MET A 529 10.46 12.81 -25.25
C MET A 529 11.70 12.44 -24.42
N ASP A 530 11.58 11.44 -23.55
CA ASP A 530 12.67 10.93 -22.71
C ASP A 530 13.78 10.24 -23.52
N PHE A 531 14.91 9.90 -22.89
CA PHE A 531 16.02 9.22 -23.56
C PHE A 531 15.56 7.94 -24.29
N THR A 532 14.76 7.09 -23.64
CA THR A 532 14.37 5.80 -24.21
C THR A 532 13.48 5.96 -25.45
N THR A 533 12.62 6.98 -25.47
CA THR A 533 11.75 7.33 -26.60
C THR A 533 12.57 7.92 -27.74
N ARG A 534 13.53 8.83 -27.44
CA ARG A 534 14.48 9.35 -28.43
C ARG A 534 15.31 8.22 -29.05
N PHE A 535 15.87 7.35 -28.22
CA PHE A 535 16.66 6.19 -28.67
C PHE A 535 15.85 5.27 -29.58
N ALA A 536 14.59 4.95 -29.21
CA ALA A 536 13.72 4.13 -30.05
C ALA A 536 13.39 4.79 -31.40
N ARG A 537 13.07 6.10 -31.39
CA ARG A 537 12.85 6.87 -32.62
C ARG A 537 14.09 6.86 -33.52
N ASP A 538 15.26 7.14 -32.95
CA ASP A 538 16.51 7.20 -33.71
C ASP A 538 16.93 5.82 -34.20
N LEU A 539 16.66 4.76 -33.43
CA LEU A 539 16.87 3.39 -33.85
C LEU A 539 16.00 3.03 -35.06
N VAL A 540 14.71 3.38 -35.04
CA VAL A 540 13.80 3.20 -36.20
C VAL A 540 14.39 3.85 -37.45
N LEU A 541 14.97 5.03 -37.33
CA LEU A 541 15.56 5.78 -38.45
C LEU A 541 16.86 5.19 -38.98
N ASN A 542 17.57 4.37 -38.19
CA ASN A 542 18.83 3.71 -38.53
C ASN A 542 18.66 2.23 -38.91
N VAL A 543 17.42 1.74 -38.99
CA VAL A 543 17.12 0.35 -39.35
C VAL A 543 16.43 0.29 -40.72
N PRO A 544 17.02 -0.39 -41.73
CA PRO A 544 16.36 -0.64 -43.01
C PRO A 544 15.10 -1.52 -42.87
N THR A 545 14.14 -1.33 -43.77
CA THR A 545 12.93 -2.16 -43.88
C THR A 545 13.23 -3.55 -44.41
N GLY A 546 12.46 -4.56 -43.99
CA GLY A 546 12.53 -5.92 -44.54
C GLY A 546 13.68 -6.79 -44.01
N LEU A 547 14.41 -6.35 -42.99
CA LEU A 547 15.41 -7.16 -42.30
C LEU A 547 14.80 -7.97 -41.16
N SER A 548 15.40 -9.12 -40.82
CA SER A 548 15.06 -9.79 -39.56
C SER A 548 15.49 -8.93 -38.37
N ARG A 549 14.84 -9.12 -37.21
CA ARG A 549 15.15 -8.42 -35.95
C ARG A 549 16.64 -8.44 -35.59
N VAL A 550 17.30 -9.60 -35.70
CA VAL A 550 18.73 -9.74 -35.36
C VAL A 550 19.62 -8.99 -36.36
N GLU A 551 19.30 -9.05 -37.65
CA GLU A 551 20.04 -8.31 -38.69
C GLU A 551 19.83 -6.80 -38.54
N ALA A 552 18.62 -6.37 -38.20
CA ALA A 552 18.29 -4.98 -37.95
C ALA A 552 19.13 -4.40 -36.80
N VAL A 553 19.24 -5.10 -35.66
CA VAL A 553 20.10 -4.68 -34.54
C VAL A 553 21.57 -4.63 -34.97
N ARG A 554 22.07 -5.62 -35.73
CA ARG A 554 23.44 -5.61 -36.25
C ARG A 554 23.71 -4.45 -37.21
N LYS A 555 22.73 -4.09 -38.04
CA LYS A 555 22.86 -2.93 -38.96
C LYS A 555 22.86 -1.60 -38.21
N ALA A 556 22.24 -1.53 -37.04
CA ALA A 556 22.26 -0.38 -36.16
C ALA A 556 23.50 -0.34 -35.23
N ALA A 557 24.45 -1.29 -35.32
CA ALA A 557 25.57 -1.40 -34.38
C ALA A 557 26.40 -0.12 -34.28
N GLU A 558 26.74 0.54 -35.39
CA GLU A 558 27.50 1.79 -35.38
C GLU A 558 26.76 2.92 -34.63
N PHE A 559 25.44 3.01 -34.81
CA PHE A 559 24.60 3.95 -34.08
C PHE A 559 24.58 3.62 -32.58
N ILE A 560 24.38 2.34 -32.23
CA ILE A 560 24.33 1.85 -30.84
C ILE A 560 25.66 2.12 -30.13
N ASP A 561 26.79 1.83 -30.79
CA ASP A 561 28.14 2.06 -30.25
C ASP A 561 28.43 3.54 -30.05
N LYS A 562 28.02 4.39 -31.00
CA LYS A 562 28.14 5.83 -30.84
C LYS A 562 27.34 6.34 -29.63
N VAL A 563 26.07 5.94 -29.51
CA VAL A 563 25.24 6.31 -28.34
C VAL A 563 25.89 5.83 -27.04
N ARG A 564 26.37 4.58 -27.00
CA ARG A 564 27.05 4.01 -25.83
C ARG A 564 28.28 4.86 -25.44
N GLN A 565 29.13 5.22 -26.40
CA GLN A 565 30.30 6.05 -26.15
C GLN A 565 29.92 7.46 -25.65
N ASP A 566 28.94 8.09 -26.30
CA ASP A 566 28.46 9.43 -25.94
C ASP A 566 27.90 9.45 -24.51
N GLU A 567 27.08 8.45 -24.15
CA GLU A 567 26.49 8.35 -22.81
C GLU A 567 27.52 7.99 -21.72
N MET A 568 28.47 7.10 -22.02
CA MET A 568 29.59 6.79 -21.11
C MET A 568 30.46 8.03 -20.86
N ALA A 569 30.71 8.83 -21.90
CA ALA A 569 31.49 10.06 -21.77
C ALA A 569 30.79 11.09 -20.88
N LYS A 570 29.47 11.20 -20.94
CA LYS A 570 28.67 12.06 -20.04
C LYS A 570 28.80 11.61 -18.58
N VAL A 571 28.65 10.32 -18.30
CA VAL A 571 28.80 9.78 -16.94
C VAL A 571 30.23 9.94 -16.41
N ALA A 572 31.24 9.70 -17.24
CA ALA A 572 32.64 9.93 -16.86
C ALA A 572 32.92 11.41 -16.54
N LEU A 573 32.30 12.34 -17.29
CA LEU A 573 32.39 13.77 -17.01
C LEU A 573 31.72 14.12 -15.68
N ASP A 574 30.53 13.59 -15.42
CA ASP A 574 29.80 13.81 -14.16
C ASP A 574 30.58 13.25 -12.96
N LEU A 575 31.16 12.05 -13.08
CA LEU A 575 32.04 11.47 -12.06
C LEU A 575 33.31 12.29 -11.84
N LYS A 576 33.91 12.82 -12.92
CA LYS A 576 35.08 13.70 -12.83
C LYS A 576 34.76 15.00 -12.09
N HIS A 577 33.56 15.56 -12.27
CA HIS A 577 33.11 16.73 -11.50
C HIS A 577 32.99 16.43 -9.99
N LEU A 578 32.73 15.18 -9.62
CA LEU A 578 32.78 14.71 -8.23
C LEU A 578 34.18 14.27 -7.75
N GLY A 579 35.21 14.39 -8.60
CA GLY A 579 36.60 14.06 -8.27
C GLY A 579 36.98 12.59 -8.44
N PHE A 580 36.15 11.79 -9.10
CA PHE A 580 36.46 10.39 -9.41
C PHE A 580 37.16 10.26 -10.77
N ASP A 581 38.24 9.49 -10.82
CA ASP A 581 38.89 9.09 -12.07
C ASP A 581 38.25 7.78 -12.57
N TRP A 582 37.43 7.90 -13.61
CA TRP A 582 36.71 6.77 -14.24
C TRP A 582 37.31 6.36 -15.59
N SER A 583 38.61 6.55 -15.77
CA SER A 583 39.34 6.14 -16.97
C SER A 583 39.18 4.65 -17.29
N ALA A 584 39.12 4.34 -18.59
CA ALA A 584 39.09 2.96 -19.07
C ALA A 584 40.42 2.26 -18.79
N THR A 585 40.37 0.95 -18.55
CA THR A 585 41.55 0.13 -18.32
C THR A 585 42.42 0.02 -19.58
N PRO A 586 43.74 0.30 -19.51
CA PRO A 586 44.67 -0.05 -20.58
C PRO A 586 44.71 -1.56 -20.85
N ALA A 587 44.88 -1.97 -22.10
CA ALA A 587 44.86 -3.39 -22.51
C ALA A 587 45.87 -4.29 -21.78
N GLU A 588 46.99 -3.73 -21.32
CA GLU A 588 48.09 -4.45 -20.65
C GLU A 588 48.12 -4.28 -19.13
N SER A 589 47.02 -3.87 -18.47
CA SER A 589 46.99 -3.67 -17.01
C SER A 589 46.33 -4.85 -16.28
N PRO A 590 47.10 -5.84 -15.77
CA PRO A 590 46.54 -7.05 -15.16
C PRO A 590 45.80 -6.78 -13.85
N GLY A 591 46.11 -5.66 -13.17
CA GLY A 591 45.51 -5.25 -11.90
C GLY A 591 45.99 -6.07 -10.70
N PRO A 592 45.67 -5.64 -9.46
CA PRO A 592 46.05 -6.37 -8.24
C PRO A 592 45.25 -7.67 -8.02
N SER A 593 45.77 -8.58 -7.19
CA SER A 593 45.03 -9.74 -6.67
C SER A 593 44.19 -9.38 -5.44
N LYS A 594 43.21 -10.21 -5.06
CA LYS A 594 42.27 -9.91 -3.96
C LYS A 594 42.92 -9.75 -2.57
N ASP A 595 44.13 -10.29 -2.38
CA ASP A 595 44.89 -10.19 -1.13
C ASP A 595 45.82 -8.95 -1.10
N GLN A 596 45.88 -8.19 -2.20
CA GLN A 596 46.67 -6.96 -2.34
C GLN A 596 45.84 -5.70 -2.05
N TYR A 597 44.89 -5.81 -1.14
CA TYR A 597 44.08 -4.70 -0.66
C TYR A 597 43.99 -4.70 0.86
N GLU A 598 44.09 -3.52 1.46
CA GLU A 598 43.62 -3.28 2.83
C GLU A 598 42.28 -2.56 2.73
N VAL A 599 41.23 -3.14 3.32
CA VAL A 599 39.87 -2.57 3.32
C VAL A 599 39.46 -2.24 4.76
N LYS A 600 39.01 -1.00 4.97
CA LYS A 600 38.41 -0.56 6.22
C LYS A 600 36.97 -0.12 5.95
N VAL A 601 36.03 -0.61 6.76
CA VAL A 601 34.61 -0.22 6.71
C VAL A 601 34.18 0.26 8.08
N GLU A 602 33.55 1.42 8.11
CA GLU A 602 33.02 2.06 9.31
C GLU A 602 31.83 2.93 8.93
N THR A 603 31.03 3.33 9.92
CA THR A 603 30.04 4.38 9.72
C THR A 603 30.57 5.72 10.25
N ASN A 604 29.91 6.82 9.90
CA ASN A 604 30.17 8.12 10.53
C ASN A 604 29.63 8.21 11.98
N ARG A 605 29.08 7.12 12.53
CA ARG A 605 28.48 7.08 13.87
C ARG A 605 29.30 6.22 14.82
N PRO A 606 29.40 6.61 16.11
CA PRO A 606 30.11 5.81 17.10
C PRO A 606 29.41 4.46 17.29
N ASN A 607 30.19 3.38 17.29
CA ASN A 607 29.72 1.99 17.41
C ASN A 607 28.69 1.57 16.35
N ASP A 608 28.65 2.26 15.21
CA ASP A 608 27.67 2.03 14.14
C ASP A 608 26.20 2.15 14.58
N ARG A 609 25.94 2.96 15.62
CA ARG A 609 24.60 3.19 16.17
C ARG A 609 24.02 4.52 15.69
N VAL A 610 22.79 4.50 15.21
CA VAL A 610 22.04 5.67 14.75
C VAL A 610 20.64 5.68 15.36
N ARG A 611 20.12 6.86 15.68
CA ARG A 611 18.72 7.01 16.08
C ARG A 611 17.84 7.22 14.85
N ALA A 612 16.65 6.63 14.88
CA ALA A 612 15.61 6.89 13.89
C ALA A 612 15.39 8.41 13.71
N GLY A 613 15.24 8.86 12.47
CA GLY A 613 15.20 10.28 12.08
C GLY A 613 16.57 10.93 11.83
N GLU A 614 17.69 10.27 12.15
CA GLU A 614 19.04 10.81 11.89
C GLU A 614 19.69 10.22 10.64
N SER A 615 20.66 10.94 10.06
CA SER A 615 21.49 10.46 8.95
C SER A 615 22.61 9.53 9.41
N ILE A 616 22.93 8.53 8.61
CA ILE A 616 24.10 7.66 8.78
C ILE A 616 24.77 7.48 7.43
N GLU A 617 26.11 7.47 7.42
CA GLU A 617 26.91 7.29 6.22
C GLU A 617 27.82 6.08 6.38
N LEU A 618 27.86 5.24 5.36
CA LEU A 618 28.83 4.16 5.21
C LEU A 618 30.11 4.72 4.62
N LYS A 619 31.24 4.54 5.30
CA LYS A 619 32.58 4.93 4.85
C LYS A 619 33.40 3.68 4.58
N VAL A 620 33.80 3.51 3.33
CA VAL A 620 34.66 2.40 2.92
C VAL A 620 35.97 2.99 2.41
N THR A 621 37.09 2.56 2.97
CA THR A 621 38.42 2.95 2.53
C THR A 621 39.14 1.74 1.97
N VAL A 622 39.63 1.85 0.73
CA VAL A 622 40.43 0.80 0.08
C VAL A 622 41.82 1.36 -0.21
N LYS A 623 42.83 0.63 0.26
CA LYS A 623 44.24 0.87 -0.10
C LYS A 623 44.71 -0.24 -1.02
N ASN A 624 45.29 0.15 -2.14
CA ASN A 624 45.96 -0.78 -3.05
C ASN A 624 47.37 -1.06 -2.53
N THR A 625 47.63 -2.28 -2.06
CA THR A 625 48.96 -2.71 -1.57
C THR A 625 49.74 -3.50 -2.62
N GLY A 626 49.15 -3.70 -3.80
CA GLY A 626 49.80 -4.31 -4.95
C GLY A 626 50.75 -3.37 -5.68
N THR A 627 51.32 -3.87 -6.78
CA THR A 627 52.26 -3.13 -7.63
C THR A 627 51.60 -2.52 -8.87
N GLU A 628 50.36 -2.91 -9.16
CA GLU A 628 49.60 -2.49 -10.35
C GLU A 628 48.44 -1.58 -9.96
N PRO A 629 48.04 -0.60 -10.78
CA PRO A 629 46.83 0.19 -10.54
C PRO A 629 45.55 -0.64 -10.73
N VAL A 630 44.53 -0.34 -9.93
CA VAL A 630 43.17 -0.82 -10.14
C VAL A 630 42.33 0.28 -10.79
N TYR A 631 41.55 -0.07 -11.81
CA TYR A 631 40.67 0.84 -12.55
C TYR A 631 39.19 0.55 -12.26
N GLN A 632 38.39 1.63 -12.27
CA GLN A 632 36.93 1.59 -12.05
C GLN A 632 36.52 0.76 -10.83
N LEU A 633 37.30 0.86 -9.74
CA LEU A 633 36.97 0.17 -8.49
C LEU A 633 35.69 0.78 -7.92
N ARG A 634 34.76 -0.08 -7.55
CA ARG A 634 33.48 0.24 -6.94
C ARG A 634 33.06 -0.84 -5.95
N ALA A 635 32.08 -0.53 -5.12
CA ALA A 635 31.42 -1.51 -4.27
C ALA A 635 29.90 -1.34 -4.28
N LEU A 636 29.19 -2.41 -3.95
CA LEU A 636 27.74 -2.42 -3.78
C LEU A 636 27.41 -3.05 -2.43
N THR A 637 26.51 -2.42 -1.68
CA THR A 637 25.98 -3.02 -0.46
C THR A 637 24.89 -4.05 -0.78
N SER A 638 24.84 -5.10 0.03
CA SER A 638 23.76 -6.09 0.07
C SER A 638 23.25 -6.21 1.50
N ALA A 639 21.97 -5.95 1.71
CA ALA A 639 21.32 -6.04 3.01
C ALA A 639 19.86 -6.48 2.87
N GLU A 640 19.26 -6.96 3.96
CA GLU A 640 17.82 -7.28 3.98
C GLU A 640 16.94 -6.03 4.02
N SER A 641 17.45 -4.94 4.60
CA SER A 641 16.71 -3.67 4.70
C SER A 641 17.07 -2.72 3.56
N SER A 642 16.07 -2.03 2.98
CA SER A 642 16.30 -1.03 1.91
C SER A 642 17.08 0.20 2.39
N TYR A 643 17.12 0.45 3.70
CA TYR A 643 17.97 1.51 4.25
C TYR A 643 19.44 1.33 3.86
N TYR A 644 19.87 0.08 3.70
CA TYR A 644 21.27 -0.30 3.51
C TYR A 644 21.50 -1.08 2.22
N ASP A 645 20.49 -1.69 1.62
CA ASP A 645 20.63 -2.48 0.39
C ASP A 645 21.01 -1.58 -0.79
N ARG A 646 21.84 -2.10 -1.69
CA ARG A 646 22.07 -1.53 -3.02
C ARG A 646 22.58 -0.08 -3.08
N LYS A 647 23.32 0.35 -2.07
CA LYS A 647 24.06 1.62 -2.07
C LYS A 647 25.39 1.41 -2.80
N GLU A 648 25.61 2.14 -3.89
CA GLU A 648 26.82 2.03 -4.70
C GLU A 648 27.91 3.00 -4.21
N LEU A 649 29.13 2.50 -4.05
CA LEU A 649 30.30 3.26 -3.63
C LEU A 649 31.31 3.31 -4.78
N ILE A 650 31.69 4.51 -5.21
CA ILE A 650 32.64 4.72 -6.31
C ILE A 650 34.00 5.14 -5.76
N PHE A 651 35.06 4.42 -6.15
CA PHE A 651 36.45 4.76 -5.83
C PHE A 651 37.21 5.26 -7.06
N GLY A 652 36.87 4.72 -8.23
CA GLY A 652 37.56 5.01 -9.49
C GLY A 652 38.93 4.34 -9.56
N LYS A 653 39.91 5.03 -10.12
CA LYS A 653 41.31 4.57 -10.18
C LYS A 653 42.02 4.68 -8.83
N ILE A 654 42.74 3.62 -8.42
CA ILE A 654 43.65 3.64 -7.27
C ILE A 654 45.04 3.16 -7.68
N GLU A 655 46.01 4.08 -7.61
CA GLU A 655 47.42 3.79 -7.85
C GLU A 655 48.04 2.92 -6.74
N PRO A 656 49.11 2.17 -7.04
CA PRO A 656 49.89 1.42 -6.04
C PRO A 656 50.26 2.26 -4.82
N GLY A 657 50.05 1.71 -3.63
CA GLY A 657 50.33 2.36 -2.35
C GLY A 657 49.40 3.53 -1.98
N LYS A 658 48.40 3.86 -2.81
CA LYS A 658 47.41 4.90 -2.51
C LYS A 658 46.14 4.31 -1.91
N SER A 659 45.42 5.17 -1.18
CA SER A 659 44.11 4.86 -0.61
C SER A 659 43.05 5.79 -1.18
N LYS A 660 41.84 5.28 -1.35
CA LYS A 660 40.64 6.07 -1.63
C LYS A 660 39.54 5.71 -0.66
N THR A 661 38.75 6.70 -0.28
CA THR A 661 37.57 6.52 0.57
C THR A 661 36.33 6.90 -0.23
N ALA A 662 35.34 6.00 -0.25
CA ALA A 662 34.03 6.25 -0.79
C ALA A 662 33.02 6.35 0.36
N ILE A 663 32.03 7.22 0.19
CA ILE A 663 30.97 7.45 1.17
C ILE A 663 29.63 7.20 0.48
N ALA A 664 28.76 6.44 1.13
CA ALA A 664 27.37 6.30 0.72
C ALA A 664 26.46 6.66 1.88
N PRO A 665 25.53 7.62 1.73
CA PRO A 665 24.52 7.84 2.74
C PRO A 665 23.56 6.65 2.77
N LEU A 666 23.08 6.35 3.97
CA LEU A 666 22.17 5.25 4.26
C LEU A 666 20.81 5.82 4.70
N GLY A 667 19.78 4.99 4.62
CA GLY A 667 18.39 5.39 4.84
C GLY A 667 17.70 5.88 3.57
N TRP A 668 16.59 6.59 3.72
CA TRP A 668 15.78 7.12 2.62
C TRP A 668 16.09 8.59 2.39
N CYS A 669 16.30 8.93 1.11
CA CYS A 669 16.58 10.30 0.70
C CYS A 669 15.29 11.04 0.36
N ASP A 670 15.04 12.18 1.02
CA ASP A 670 13.94 13.10 0.73
C ASP A 670 14.39 14.56 0.97
N VAL A 671 13.51 15.52 0.73
CA VAL A 671 13.76 16.94 0.94
C VAL A 671 13.42 17.33 2.36
N GLU A 672 14.39 17.88 3.09
CA GLU A 672 14.22 18.36 4.47
C GLU A 672 13.05 19.35 4.58
N GLY A 673 12.21 19.16 5.60
CA GLY A 673 11.05 20.02 5.89
C GLY A 673 9.82 19.73 5.00
N ARG A 674 9.88 18.74 4.11
CA ARG A 674 8.70 18.27 3.38
C ARG A 674 7.79 17.48 4.33
N ARG A 675 6.53 17.91 4.44
CA ARG A 675 5.51 17.19 5.21
C ARG A 675 5.10 15.90 4.51
N ILE A 676 4.74 14.87 5.27
CA ILE A 676 4.31 13.58 4.71
C ILE A 676 3.04 13.77 3.85
N GLY A 677 3.15 13.46 2.56
CA GLY A 677 2.08 13.63 1.56
C GLY A 677 1.94 15.05 0.99
N SER A 678 2.90 15.95 1.27
CA SER A 678 3.03 17.23 0.56
C SER A 678 3.73 17.04 -0.78
N THR A 679 3.12 17.52 -1.85
CA THR A 679 3.78 17.59 -3.17
C THR A 679 4.56 18.90 -3.36
N LYS A 680 4.49 19.83 -2.40
CA LYS A 680 5.26 21.07 -2.46
C LYS A 680 6.65 20.83 -1.90
N LYS A 681 7.67 21.07 -2.73
CA LYS A 681 9.05 21.17 -2.29
C LYS A 681 9.21 22.42 -1.42
N PRO A 682 9.75 22.33 -0.19
CA PRO A 682 10.13 23.51 0.58
C PRO A 682 11.10 24.38 -0.23
N LYS A 683 10.91 25.71 -0.21
CA LYS A 683 11.68 26.64 -1.07
C LYS A 683 13.20 26.49 -0.90
N ASP A 684 13.65 26.20 0.31
CA ASP A 684 15.08 26.06 0.68
C ASP A 684 15.44 24.64 1.14
N GLY A 685 14.56 23.66 0.91
CA GLY A 685 14.75 22.29 1.38
C GLY A 685 15.89 21.59 0.63
N LYS A 686 16.88 21.10 1.38
CA LYS A 686 17.98 20.28 0.85
C LYS A 686 17.58 18.81 0.83
N ARG A 687 18.10 18.03 -0.13
CA ARG A 687 17.99 16.57 -0.09
C ARG A 687 18.88 16.03 1.02
N VAL A 688 18.32 15.15 1.85
CA VAL A 688 19.00 14.50 2.96
C VAL A 688 18.51 13.07 3.02
N CYS A 689 19.42 12.13 3.29
CA CYS A 689 19.07 10.75 3.58
C CYS A 689 19.07 10.52 5.09
N THR A 690 17.97 10.00 5.62
CA THR A 690 17.79 9.73 7.04
C THR A 690 17.18 8.35 7.24
N ILE A 691 17.49 7.72 8.36
CA ILE A 691 16.68 6.59 8.84
C ILE A 691 15.27 7.13 9.12
N PRO A 692 14.18 6.47 8.67
CA PRO A 692 12.82 6.91 8.97
C PRO A 692 12.57 7.08 10.47
N LYS A 693 11.74 8.05 10.86
CA LYS A 693 11.46 8.33 12.29
C LYS A 693 10.73 7.19 12.99
N ASP A 694 9.95 6.41 12.25
CA ASP A 694 9.22 5.24 12.70
C ASP A 694 10.03 3.94 12.64
N ALA A 695 11.31 4.00 12.24
CA ALA A 695 12.18 2.83 12.20
C ALA A 695 12.33 2.20 13.60
N THR A 696 11.99 0.92 13.71
CA THR A 696 12.07 0.13 14.95
C THR A 696 13.52 -0.19 15.32
N THR A 697 13.79 -0.37 16.60
CA THR A 697 15.10 -0.78 17.10
C THR A 697 15.51 -2.12 16.46
N ARG A 698 16.66 -2.15 15.77
CA ARG A 698 17.13 -3.32 15.00
C ARG A 698 18.62 -3.28 14.74
N CYS A 699 19.21 -4.44 14.47
CA CYS A 699 20.61 -4.58 14.04
C CYS A 699 20.66 -5.33 12.70
N ASP A 700 21.16 -4.67 11.67
CA ASP A 700 21.14 -5.18 10.29
C ASP A 700 22.52 -5.64 9.85
N GLY A 701 22.58 -6.76 9.12
CA GLY A 701 23.79 -7.19 8.44
C GLY A 701 23.93 -6.51 7.09
N VAL A 702 25.02 -5.78 6.88
CA VAL A 702 25.33 -5.13 5.60
C VAL A 702 26.62 -5.70 5.05
N LYS A 703 26.52 -6.37 3.90
CA LYS A 703 27.68 -6.89 3.17
C LYS A 703 28.10 -5.90 2.09
N VAL A 704 29.39 -5.60 1.98
CA VAL A 704 29.96 -4.74 0.93
C VAL A 704 30.73 -5.61 -0.05
N GLU A 705 30.27 -5.67 -1.29
CA GLU A 705 30.88 -6.46 -2.37
C GLU A 705 31.58 -5.54 -3.37
N PHE A 706 32.83 -5.85 -3.71
CA PHE A 706 33.66 -5.02 -4.59
C PHE A 706 33.72 -5.54 -6.03
N PHE A 707 33.90 -4.62 -6.96
CA PHE A 707 34.05 -4.89 -8.39
C PHE A 707 35.11 -3.96 -8.98
N SER A 708 35.91 -4.47 -9.91
CA SER A 708 36.95 -3.73 -10.63
C SER A 708 36.92 -4.06 -12.12
N ALA A 709 37.46 -3.16 -12.96
CA ALA A 709 37.57 -3.41 -14.40
C ALA A 709 38.81 -4.25 -14.77
N ASN A 710 39.76 -4.40 -13.85
CA ASN A 710 40.94 -5.26 -13.96
C ASN A 710 41.31 -5.89 -12.61
N GLY A 711 42.16 -6.92 -12.64
CA GLY A 711 42.55 -7.67 -11.45
C GLY A 711 41.40 -8.42 -10.79
N GLU A 712 41.65 -8.93 -9.58
CA GLU A 712 40.61 -9.42 -8.70
C GLU A 712 40.18 -8.28 -7.75
N PRO A 713 38.88 -8.09 -7.48
CA PRO A 713 38.44 -7.09 -6.51
C PRO A 713 38.77 -7.51 -5.06
N PRO A 714 38.81 -6.56 -4.11
CA PRO A 714 38.94 -6.87 -2.68
C PRO A 714 37.90 -7.87 -2.19
N LYS A 715 38.25 -8.64 -1.14
CA LYS A 715 37.29 -9.52 -0.46
C LYS A 715 36.11 -8.71 0.09
N SER A 716 34.92 -9.31 0.07
CA SER A 716 33.74 -8.69 0.69
C SER A 716 33.93 -8.56 2.20
N VAL A 717 33.36 -7.51 2.76
CA VAL A 717 33.42 -7.17 4.19
C VAL A 717 32.00 -6.94 4.72
N GLU A 718 31.81 -7.11 6.01
CA GLU A 718 30.50 -6.96 6.67
C GLU A 718 30.57 -5.91 7.77
N ILE A 719 29.46 -5.18 7.95
CA ILE A 719 29.24 -4.26 9.06
C ILE A 719 27.83 -4.46 9.62
N ARG A 720 27.63 -4.14 10.90
CA ARG A 720 26.36 -4.34 11.61
C ARG A 720 25.82 -3.04 12.21
N PRO A 721 25.31 -2.10 11.39
CA PRO A 721 24.67 -0.91 11.90
C PRO A 721 23.46 -1.26 12.78
N THR A 722 23.28 -0.47 13.84
CA THR A 722 22.16 -0.61 14.76
C THR A 722 21.32 0.66 14.74
N ILE A 723 20.02 0.50 14.49
CA ILE A 723 19.03 1.56 14.61
C ILE A 723 18.44 1.51 16.02
N GLU A 724 18.34 2.68 16.65
CA GLU A 724 17.59 2.91 17.88
C GLU A 724 16.29 3.65 17.55
N GLU A 725 15.15 3.08 17.92
CA GLU A 725 13.86 3.75 17.71
C GLU A 725 13.73 5.02 18.56
N LEU A 726 12.90 5.95 18.10
CA LEU A 726 12.52 7.11 18.90
C LEU A 726 11.49 6.70 19.97
N PRO A 727 11.55 7.28 21.19
CA PRO A 727 10.45 7.18 22.14
C PRO A 727 9.15 7.63 21.48
N ALA A 728 8.10 6.81 21.61
CA ALA A 728 6.84 7.05 20.92
C ALA A 728 5.80 7.78 21.80
N PRO A 729 4.93 8.60 21.20
CA PRO A 729 3.75 9.13 21.87
C PRO A 729 2.69 8.02 22.00
N SER A 730 1.77 8.25 22.93
CA SER A 730 0.55 7.46 23.09
C SER A 730 -0.56 8.44 23.46
N PHE A 731 -1.73 8.32 22.85
CA PHE A 731 -2.77 9.34 22.97
C PHE A 731 -3.94 8.79 23.78
N ALA A 732 -4.13 9.34 24.98
CA ALA A 732 -5.37 9.21 25.72
C ALA A 732 -6.27 10.39 25.37
N TYR A 733 -7.58 10.19 25.33
CA TYR A 733 -8.50 11.28 25.04
C TYR A 733 -9.82 11.16 25.81
N ALA A 734 -10.42 12.32 26.01
CA ALA A 734 -11.75 12.49 26.54
C ALA A 734 -12.53 13.37 25.56
N TYR A 735 -13.83 13.11 25.41
CA TYR A 735 -14.68 14.01 24.65
C TYR A 735 -16.03 14.19 25.31
N GLN A 736 -16.68 15.30 24.95
CA GLN A 736 -18.05 15.60 25.30
C GLN A 736 -18.80 16.02 24.04
N ILE A 737 -19.98 15.44 23.81
CA ILE A 737 -20.86 15.80 22.69
C ILE A 737 -22.10 16.50 23.24
N ILE A 738 -22.35 17.73 22.80
CA ILE A 738 -23.52 18.52 23.24
C ILE A 738 -24.17 19.30 22.10
N ASP A 739 -25.49 19.40 22.16
CA ASP A 739 -26.36 20.23 21.34
C ASP A 739 -26.36 21.66 21.88
N ASN A 740 -25.41 22.48 21.42
CA ASN A 740 -25.25 23.85 21.92
C ASN A 740 -25.12 24.88 20.80
N ARG A 741 -25.40 24.50 19.55
CA ARG A 741 -25.31 25.41 18.41
C ARG A 741 -26.72 25.73 17.89
N GLN A 742 -26.77 26.34 16.71
CA GLN A 742 -28.01 26.76 16.08
C GLN A 742 -29.02 25.61 16.03
N GLY A 743 -30.28 25.90 16.40
CA GLY A 743 -31.36 24.92 16.43
C GLY A 743 -31.41 24.01 17.66
N ALA A 744 -30.37 24.00 18.51
CA ALA A 744 -30.31 23.13 19.68
C ALA A 744 -31.21 23.59 20.84
N ASN A 745 -31.77 22.64 21.57
CA ASN A 745 -32.56 22.89 22.79
C ASN A 745 -31.72 22.75 24.09
N ALA A 746 -30.46 22.31 23.96
CA ALA A 746 -29.47 22.10 25.01
C ALA A 746 -29.93 21.10 26.08
N ASP A 747 -30.62 20.02 25.71
CA ASP A 747 -31.08 18.98 26.62
C ASP A 747 -30.11 17.78 26.76
N GLY A 748 -29.02 17.78 25.98
CA GLY A 748 -28.01 16.72 25.97
C GLY A 748 -28.40 15.48 25.17
N ARG A 749 -29.48 15.51 24.39
CA ARG A 749 -29.87 14.48 23.42
C ARG A 749 -29.77 15.08 22.03
N LEU A 750 -29.29 14.31 21.04
CA LEU A 750 -29.21 14.85 19.68
C LEU A 750 -30.55 14.69 18.96
N GLN A 751 -31.03 15.78 18.35
CA GLN A 751 -32.24 15.79 17.54
C GLN A 751 -31.98 16.32 16.13
N ARG A 752 -32.92 16.03 15.23
CA ARG A 752 -32.84 16.48 13.83
C ARG A 752 -32.92 18.00 13.75
N GLY A 753 -32.01 18.60 12.98
CA GLY A 753 -31.94 20.05 12.78
C GLY A 753 -31.08 20.78 13.81
N GLU A 754 -30.51 20.08 14.80
CA GLU A 754 -29.66 20.68 15.81
C GLU A 754 -28.19 20.75 15.35
N GLY A 755 -27.55 21.86 15.67
CA GLY A 755 -26.11 21.99 15.59
C GLY A 755 -25.43 21.50 16.87
N VAL A 756 -24.30 20.81 16.69
CA VAL A 756 -23.61 20.04 17.72
C VAL A 756 -22.15 20.46 17.83
N SER A 757 -21.62 20.43 19.05
CA SER A 757 -20.18 20.53 19.31
C SER A 757 -19.67 19.26 19.98
N MET A 758 -18.52 18.76 19.53
CA MET A 758 -17.72 17.76 20.25
C MET A 758 -16.43 18.40 20.72
N TYR A 759 -16.32 18.55 22.04
CA TYR A 759 -15.11 19.03 22.69
C TYR A 759 -14.22 17.81 22.93
N LEU A 760 -13.12 17.70 22.20
CA LEU A 760 -12.11 16.65 22.37
C LEU A 760 -10.91 17.23 23.12
N THR A 761 -10.47 16.53 24.16
CA THR A 761 -9.20 16.78 24.84
C THR A 761 -8.31 15.55 24.67
N VAL A 762 -7.13 15.75 24.08
CA VAL A 762 -6.12 14.73 23.85
C VAL A 762 -4.96 14.98 24.80
N LYS A 763 -4.47 13.92 25.44
CA LYS A 763 -3.25 13.92 26.26
C LYS A 763 -2.23 12.95 25.68
N ASN A 764 -0.99 13.40 25.52
CA ASN A 764 0.10 12.49 25.22
C ASN A 764 0.52 11.80 26.53
N VAL A 765 0.14 10.53 26.70
CA VAL A 765 0.51 9.67 27.82
C VAL A 765 1.72 8.78 27.51
N GLY A 766 2.27 8.90 26.30
CA GLY A 766 3.47 8.18 25.88
C GLY A 766 4.75 8.75 26.48
N ARG A 767 5.84 8.00 26.30
CA ARG A 767 7.18 8.38 26.80
C ARG A 767 7.88 9.38 25.88
N GLY A 768 7.44 9.50 24.62
CA GLY A 768 8.04 10.37 23.63
C GLY A 768 7.15 11.53 23.20
N ARG A 769 7.77 12.56 22.63
CA ARG A 769 7.04 13.63 21.97
C ARG A 769 6.37 13.13 20.71
N SER A 770 5.30 13.79 20.32
CA SER A 770 4.74 13.64 18.99
C SER A 770 5.40 14.63 18.01
N PHE A 771 5.21 14.41 16.72
CA PHE A 771 5.69 15.25 15.62
C PHE A 771 4.47 15.70 14.81
N GLU A 772 4.22 15.18 13.61
CA GLU A 772 3.02 15.48 12.81
C GLU A 772 1.77 14.76 13.35
N THR A 773 1.12 15.36 14.34
CA THR A 773 -0.01 14.77 15.07
C THR A 773 -1.32 15.45 14.72
N GLN A 774 -2.36 14.64 14.53
CA GLN A 774 -3.66 15.12 14.10
C GLN A 774 -4.79 14.46 14.88
N ALA A 775 -5.81 15.24 15.19
CA ALA A 775 -7.11 14.75 15.60
C ALA A 775 -8.07 14.84 14.41
N ASN A 776 -8.74 13.74 14.11
CA ASN A 776 -9.59 13.58 12.94
C ASN A 776 -10.96 13.04 13.34
N LEU A 777 -12.02 13.59 12.76
CA LEU A 777 -13.37 13.07 12.82
C LEU A 777 -13.84 12.74 11.41
N ARG A 778 -14.41 11.54 11.25
CA ARG A 778 -14.92 11.03 9.97
C ARG A 778 -16.40 10.69 10.11
N ASN A 779 -17.19 11.08 9.12
CA ASN A 779 -18.60 10.74 9.03
C ASN A 779 -18.78 9.32 8.47
N LEU A 780 -19.50 8.46 9.18
CA LEU A 780 -19.89 7.12 8.73
C LEU A 780 -21.42 6.98 8.51
N SER A 781 -22.20 8.04 8.73
CA SER A 781 -23.66 8.08 8.60
C SER A 781 -24.19 8.63 7.27
N GLY A 782 -23.31 8.95 6.32
CA GLY A 782 -23.71 9.54 5.04
C GLY A 782 -24.37 10.91 5.23
N ASP A 783 -25.41 11.20 4.44
CA ASP A 783 -26.12 12.49 4.42
C ASP A 783 -26.80 12.88 5.75
N GLY A 784 -26.79 12.01 6.77
CA GLY A 784 -27.34 12.31 8.10
C GLY A 784 -26.51 13.28 8.94
N LEU A 785 -25.26 13.56 8.57
CA LEU A 785 -24.36 14.42 9.34
C LEU A 785 -23.54 15.33 8.43
N ALA A 786 -23.46 16.63 8.76
CA ALA A 786 -22.65 17.60 8.02
C ALA A 786 -21.48 18.14 8.88
N LEU A 787 -20.28 17.61 8.69
CA LEU A 787 -19.04 18.06 9.36
C LEU A 787 -18.59 19.43 8.83
N GLN A 788 -18.37 20.40 9.73
CA GLN A 788 -17.81 21.71 9.36
C GLN A 788 -16.28 21.65 9.27
N ALA A 789 -15.63 21.00 10.23
CA ALA A 789 -14.19 20.73 10.25
C ALA A 789 -13.96 19.29 10.70
N GLY A 790 -13.20 18.53 9.90
CA GLY A 790 -12.88 17.14 10.21
C GLY A 790 -11.51 16.96 10.87
N ARG A 791 -10.55 17.86 10.66
CA ARG A 791 -9.14 17.65 11.03
C ARG A 791 -8.58 18.85 11.78
N PHE A 792 -7.86 18.57 12.87
CA PHE A 792 -7.11 19.55 13.62
C PHE A 792 -5.66 19.11 13.79
N ASP A 793 -4.74 20.05 13.58
CA ASP A 793 -3.32 19.88 13.89
C ASP A 793 -3.11 20.06 15.40
N ILE A 794 -2.58 19.02 16.03
CA ILE A 794 -2.20 19.00 17.45
C ILE A 794 -0.74 18.53 17.58
N SER A 795 0.09 18.86 16.60
CA SER A 795 1.49 18.43 16.48
C SER A 795 2.37 18.86 17.66
N ASN A 796 3.51 18.18 17.79
CA ASN A 796 4.58 18.51 18.74
C ASN A 796 4.17 18.46 20.23
N MET A 797 3.27 17.54 20.61
CA MET A 797 2.88 17.33 22.01
C MET A 797 4.00 16.62 22.77
N GLN A 798 4.52 17.25 23.82
CA GLN A 798 5.44 16.60 24.74
C GLN A 798 4.71 15.54 25.60
N PRO A 799 5.42 14.57 26.19
CA PRO A 799 4.86 13.71 27.22
C PRO A 799 4.15 14.51 28.31
N GLY A 800 2.89 14.19 28.58
CA GLY A 800 2.03 14.88 29.54
C GLY A 800 1.23 16.06 28.98
N ASP A 801 1.60 16.60 27.80
CA ASP A 801 0.89 17.73 27.20
C ASP A 801 -0.56 17.37 26.88
N MET A 802 -1.43 18.37 27.02
CA MET A 802 -2.82 18.30 26.62
C MET A 802 -3.13 19.33 25.52
N ARG A 803 -3.97 18.92 24.57
CA ARG A 803 -4.51 19.78 23.51
C ARG A 803 -6.01 19.56 23.42
N SER A 804 -6.76 20.63 23.23
CA SER A 804 -8.21 20.57 23.08
C SER A 804 -8.62 21.13 21.72
N VAL A 805 -9.54 20.44 21.07
CA VAL A 805 -10.11 20.81 19.77
C VAL A 805 -11.62 20.66 19.82
N VAL A 806 -12.34 21.41 18.98
CA VAL A 806 -13.80 21.35 18.93
C VAL A 806 -14.23 21.02 17.52
N PHE A 807 -14.80 19.83 17.34
CA PHE A 807 -15.49 19.48 16.11
C PHE A 807 -16.91 20.02 16.16
N THR A 808 -17.41 20.49 15.02
CA THR A 808 -18.78 20.98 14.91
C THR A 808 -19.45 20.35 13.70
N TRP A 809 -20.73 20.03 13.87
CA TRP A 809 -21.56 19.48 12.81
C TRP A 809 -23.03 19.79 13.04
N GLU A 810 -23.83 19.51 12.02
CA GLU A 810 -25.29 19.59 12.08
C GLU A 810 -25.89 18.21 11.89
N VAL A 811 -26.93 17.90 12.67
CA VAL A 811 -27.73 16.69 12.50
C VAL A 811 -28.76 16.93 11.39
N GLN A 812 -28.60 16.20 10.29
CA GLN A 812 -29.47 16.33 9.11
C GLN A 812 -30.48 15.18 9.04
N GLN A 813 -30.81 14.71 7.83
CA GLN A 813 -31.74 13.59 7.65
C GLN A 813 -31.03 12.27 7.91
N VAL A 814 -31.02 11.84 9.16
CA VAL A 814 -30.48 10.53 9.54
C VAL A 814 -31.51 9.44 9.18
N ALA A 815 -31.12 8.53 8.29
CA ALA A 815 -31.93 7.39 7.85
C ALA A 815 -32.10 6.34 8.96
N GLU A 816 -31.11 6.24 9.84
CA GLU A 816 -31.08 5.36 11.01
C GLU A 816 -31.36 6.18 12.29
N PRO A 817 -31.80 5.54 13.39
CA PRO A 817 -32.03 6.23 14.66
C PRO A 817 -30.72 6.63 15.38
N GLU A 818 -29.56 6.47 14.74
CA GLU A 818 -28.25 6.80 15.28
C GLU A 818 -27.33 7.40 14.23
N ILE A 819 -26.42 8.25 14.71
CA ILE A 819 -25.28 8.79 13.97
C ILE A 819 -24.05 7.96 14.33
N THR A 820 -23.30 7.51 13.33
CA THR A 820 -22.01 6.86 13.49
C THR A 820 -20.90 7.76 12.96
N ILE A 821 -19.91 8.03 13.79
CA ILE A 821 -18.69 8.76 13.44
C ILE A 821 -17.47 7.95 13.85
N GLU A 822 -16.33 8.20 13.23
CA GLU A 822 -15.04 7.62 13.61
C GLU A 822 -14.11 8.76 14.05
N LEU A 823 -13.73 8.73 15.33
CA LEU A 823 -12.71 9.60 15.90
C LEU A 823 -11.36 8.91 15.75
N SER A 824 -10.33 9.64 15.33
CA SER A 824 -8.95 9.16 15.39
C SER A 824 -7.97 10.24 15.80
N VAL A 825 -6.95 9.85 16.55
CA VAL A 825 -5.80 10.67 16.89
C VAL A 825 -4.55 9.92 16.46
N GLY A 826 -3.68 10.55 15.68
CA GLY A 826 -2.48 9.87 15.22
C GLY A 826 -1.33 10.79 14.86
N ASP A 827 -0.13 10.26 15.06
CA ASP A 827 1.15 10.80 14.65
C ASP A 827 1.61 10.10 13.37
N ARG A 828 1.77 10.87 12.29
CA ARG A 828 2.11 10.32 10.97
C ARG A 828 3.60 9.99 10.84
N ASP A 829 4.46 10.75 11.50
CA ASP A 829 5.92 10.56 11.47
C ASP A 829 6.35 9.27 12.18
N LEU A 830 5.64 8.89 13.25
CA LEU A 830 5.94 7.70 14.07
C LEU A 830 4.95 6.54 13.84
N GLY A 831 3.97 6.71 12.95
CA GLY A 831 2.96 5.69 12.64
C GLY A 831 2.12 5.26 13.86
N LYS A 832 1.94 6.14 14.85
CA LYS A 832 1.17 5.86 16.07
C LYS A 832 -0.23 6.44 15.95
N HIS A 833 -1.26 5.62 16.09
CA HIS A 833 -2.64 6.05 15.98
C HIS A 833 -3.55 5.33 16.97
N VAL A 834 -4.65 5.98 17.30
CA VAL A 834 -5.78 5.41 18.04
C VAL A 834 -7.05 5.86 17.35
N ASN A 835 -8.04 4.98 17.26
CA ASN A 835 -9.33 5.23 16.66
C ASN A 835 -10.47 4.65 17.51
N GLU A 836 -11.66 5.21 17.36
CA GLU A 836 -12.89 4.77 18.02
C GLU A 836 -14.07 5.06 17.11
N LYS A 837 -14.95 4.07 16.92
CA LYS A 837 -16.27 4.29 16.32
C LYS A 837 -17.26 4.69 17.40
N ILE A 838 -17.89 5.84 17.21
CA ILE A 838 -18.83 6.43 18.16
C ILE A 838 -20.22 6.40 17.54
N LYS A 839 -21.14 5.67 18.20
CA LYS A 839 -22.57 5.63 17.85
C LYS A 839 -23.36 6.55 18.78
N ILE A 840 -24.14 7.46 18.21
CA ILE A 840 -24.86 8.49 18.93
C ILE A 840 -26.35 8.44 18.52
N PRO A 841 -27.24 7.98 19.40
CA PRO A 841 -28.68 8.02 19.20
C PRO A 841 -29.21 9.42 18.82
N VAL A 842 -30.14 9.44 17.88
CA VAL A 842 -30.98 10.60 17.54
C VAL A 842 -32.37 10.36 18.12
N GLU A 843 -32.73 11.12 19.15
CA GLU A 843 -33.85 10.81 20.02
C GLU A 843 -34.84 11.98 20.11
N ALA A 844 -35.99 11.76 20.76
CA ALA A 844 -36.90 12.84 21.10
C ALA A 844 -36.30 13.73 22.19
N GLY A 845 -36.50 15.04 22.05
CA GLY A 845 -36.06 16.03 23.01
C GLY A 845 -36.74 15.90 24.38
N LEU A 846 -36.12 16.47 25.39
CA LEU A 846 -36.45 16.34 26.79
C LEU A 846 -36.68 17.74 27.40
N SER A 847 -37.76 17.86 28.16
CA SER A 847 -38.10 19.12 28.84
C SER A 847 -37.33 19.24 30.16
N LEU A 848 -36.56 20.32 30.30
CA LEU A 848 -35.87 20.71 31.52
C LEU A 848 -36.77 21.66 32.33
N ALA A 849 -37.02 21.35 33.60
CA ALA A 849 -37.69 22.25 34.52
C ALA A 849 -36.79 23.46 34.81
N GLN A 850 -37.39 24.64 34.97
CA GLN A 850 -36.65 25.85 35.31
C GLN A 850 -36.05 25.71 36.70
N ASP A 851 -34.73 25.72 36.76
CA ASP A 851 -33.98 25.63 38.01
C ASP A 851 -32.72 26.48 37.92
N VAL A 852 -32.87 27.75 38.25
CA VAL A 852 -31.85 28.80 38.02
C VAL A 852 -31.36 29.33 39.36
N GLY A 853 -30.05 29.35 39.54
CA GLY A 853 -29.41 29.79 40.78
C GLY A 853 -27.92 29.49 40.79
N VAL A 854 -27.30 29.68 41.95
CA VAL A 854 -25.89 29.31 42.17
C VAL A 854 -25.83 28.26 43.27
N SER A 855 -25.10 27.19 43.01
CA SER A 855 -24.84 26.11 43.97
C SER A 855 -23.36 25.92 44.18
N LYS A 856 -23.01 25.37 45.34
CA LYS A 856 -21.66 24.92 45.66
C LYS A 856 -21.59 23.41 45.51
N VAL A 857 -20.50 22.93 44.93
CA VAL A 857 -20.20 21.49 44.85
C VAL A 857 -19.88 20.95 46.24
N ASN A 858 -20.60 19.92 46.67
CA ASN A 858 -20.42 19.22 47.93
C ASN A 858 -19.35 18.13 47.83
N GLY A 859 -18.81 17.68 48.97
CA GLY A 859 -17.84 16.58 49.01
C GLY A 859 -16.48 16.95 48.40
N THR A 860 -15.76 15.95 47.91
CA THR A 860 -14.42 16.11 47.30
C THR A 860 -14.51 16.54 45.84
N GLU A 861 -15.47 16.03 45.09
CA GLU A 861 -15.72 16.36 43.69
C GLU A 861 -17.15 15.98 43.27
N ALA A 862 -17.62 16.52 42.15
CA ALA A 862 -18.89 16.13 41.52
C ALA A 862 -18.68 15.67 40.07
N PRO A 863 -19.32 14.55 39.65
CA PRO A 863 -19.17 14.03 38.30
C PRO A 863 -19.87 14.90 37.25
N LEU A 864 -19.25 15.08 36.08
CA LEU A 864 -19.81 15.75 34.91
C LEU A 864 -20.21 14.76 33.82
N VAL A 865 -21.51 14.63 33.57
CA VAL A 865 -22.02 13.81 32.46
C VAL A 865 -22.56 14.66 31.32
N GLU A 866 -22.41 14.15 30.10
CA GLU A 866 -22.76 14.89 28.87
C GLU A 866 -24.27 14.88 28.55
N SER A 867 -25.01 13.90 29.06
CA SER A 867 -26.43 13.71 28.75
C SER A 867 -27.19 13.10 29.93
N LEU A 868 -28.52 13.10 29.84
CA LEU A 868 -29.41 12.49 30.84
C LEU A 868 -29.74 11.01 30.55
N ARG A 869 -28.89 10.31 29.78
CA ARG A 869 -29.08 8.90 29.47
C ARG A 869 -28.61 8.02 30.65
N PRO A 870 -29.25 6.86 30.90
CA PRO A 870 -28.86 5.96 32.01
C PRO A 870 -27.39 5.50 32.00
N GLN A 871 -26.72 5.58 30.84
CA GLN A 871 -25.30 5.24 30.66
C GLN A 871 -24.50 6.43 30.08
N ALA A 872 -24.90 7.65 30.42
CA ALA A 872 -24.20 8.84 29.96
C ALA A 872 -22.73 8.83 30.40
N ARG A 873 -21.85 9.21 29.47
CA ARG A 873 -20.41 9.20 29.69
C ARG A 873 -20.00 10.31 30.67
N LEU A 874 -19.14 9.95 31.61
CA LEU A 874 -18.38 10.89 32.42
C LEU A 874 -17.24 11.47 31.57
N PHE A 875 -17.17 12.79 31.45
CA PHE A 875 -16.06 13.46 30.73
C PHE A 875 -15.17 14.28 31.67
N GLY A 876 -15.60 14.51 32.91
CA GLY A 876 -14.81 15.23 33.91
C GLY A 876 -15.42 15.20 35.30
N SER A 877 -14.73 15.82 36.26
CA SER A 877 -15.24 16.07 37.62
C SER A 877 -14.93 17.50 38.06
N ILE A 878 -15.86 18.13 38.78
CA ILE A 878 -15.66 19.47 39.33
C ILE A 878 -15.17 19.32 40.78
N PRO A 879 -14.07 19.99 41.17
CA PRO A 879 -13.59 19.98 42.54
C PRO A 879 -14.62 20.50 43.56
N GLY A 880 -14.62 19.88 44.74
CA GLY A 880 -15.39 20.28 45.91
C GLY A 880 -15.22 21.76 46.25
N GLY A 881 -16.33 22.42 46.54
CA GLY A 881 -16.37 23.84 46.88
C GLY A 881 -16.46 24.80 45.70
N THR A 882 -16.40 24.31 44.46
CA THR A 882 -16.61 25.13 43.26
C THR A 882 -18.04 25.66 43.20
N LEU A 883 -18.22 26.95 42.87
CA LEU A 883 -19.52 27.58 42.64
C LEU A 883 -19.94 27.40 41.18
N VAL A 884 -21.13 26.83 40.95
CA VAL A 884 -21.67 26.55 39.62
C VAL A 884 -23.02 27.23 39.43
N ARG A 885 -23.28 27.74 38.22
CA ARG A 885 -24.59 28.29 37.85
C ARG A 885 -25.50 27.15 37.38
N ARG A 886 -26.67 27.01 38.00
CA ARG A 886 -27.72 26.07 37.58
C ARG A 886 -28.54 26.68 36.45
N LEU A 887 -28.82 25.86 35.44
CA LEU A 887 -29.54 26.24 34.22
C LEU A 887 -30.91 25.54 34.10
N GLY A 888 -31.11 24.43 34.79
CA GLY A 888 -32.34 23.64 34.75
C GLY A 888 -32.19 22.30 35.47
N ARG A 889 -33.30 21.57 35.59
CA ARG A 889 -33.34 20.27 36.27
C ARG A 889 -34.20 19.26 35.52
N HIS A 890 -33.82 17.99 35.59
CA HIS A 890 -34.65 16.86 35.17
C HIS A 890 -34.42 15.67 36.10
N GLY A 891 -35.48 15.23 36.79
CA GLY A 891 -35.36 14.23 37.84
C GLY A 891 -34.35 14.66 38.91
N ASP A 892 -33.36 13.82 39.18
CA ASP A 892 -32.28 14.09 40.14
C ASP A 892 -31.02 14.69 39.53
N MET A 893 -31.08 15.13 38.27
CA MET A 893 -29.94 15.72 37.58
C MET A 893 -30.15 17.23 37.37
N ILE A 894 -29.12 18.01 37.68
CA ILE A 894 -29.07 19.47 37.53
C ILE A 894 -28.18 19.80 36.34
N LYS A 895 -28.69 20.59 35.41
CA LYS A 895 -27.90 21.19 34.32
C LYS A 895 -27.14 22.38 34.86
N ILE A 896 -25.83 22.43 34.62
CA ILE A 896 -24.96 23.51 35.05
C ILE A 896 -24.23 24.16 33.86
N ASP A 897 -23.90 25.44 34.00
CA ASP A 897 -23.10 26.22 33.07
C ASP A 897 -21.61 25.99 33.32
N LEU A 898 -20.86 25.59 32.27
CA LEU A 898 -19.39 25.48 32.33
C LEU A 898 -18.69 26.70 31.72
N GLY A 899 -19.44 27.64 31.14
CA GLY A 899 -18.91 28.78 30.40
C GLY A 899 -18.75 28.51 28.90
N ALA A 900 -18.55 29.57 28.12
CA ALA A 900 -18.38 29.51 26.66
C ALA A 900 -19.47 28.69 25.91
N ASN A 901 -20.72 28.81 26.39
CA ASN A 901 -21.89 28.09 25.86
C ASN A 901 -21.76 26.55 25.98
N ARG A 902 -21.00 26.06 26.97
CA ARG A 902 -20.84 24.64 27.29
C ARG A 902 -21.59 24.34 28.59
N PHE A 903 -22.25 23.19 28.67
CA PHE A 903 -23.00 22.77 29.86
C PHE A 903 -22.66 21.32 30.23
N ALA A 904 -23.09 20.90 31.42
CA ALA A 904 -23.04 19.50 31.87
C ALA A 904 -24.22 19.19 32.78
N PHE A 905 -24.45 17.91 33.07
CA PHE A 905 -25.37 17.48 34.11
C PHE A 905 -24.63 16.91 35.31
N VAL A 906 -25.12 17.22 36.51
CA VAL A 906 -24.54 16.79 37.79
C VAL A 906 -25.68 16.30 38.70
N PRO A 907 -25.49 15.24 39.51
CA PRO A 907 -26.49 14.82 40.48
C PRO A 907 -26.84 15.94 41.46
N ALA A 908 -28.12 16.16 41.73
CA ALA A 908 -28.59 17.17 42.68
C ALA A 908 -28.02 16.96 44.09
N SER A 909 -27.79 15.70 44.48
CA SER A 909 -27.16 15.33 45.75
C SER A 909 -25.72 15.82 45.90
N ALA A 910 -25.03 16.10 44.78
CA ALA A 910 -23.66 16.62 44.78
C ALA A 910 -23.60 18.16 44.91
N LEU A 911 -24.74 18.84 45.00
CA LEU A 911 -24.83 20.30 45.05
C LEU A 911 -25.55 20.76 46.33
N SER A 912 -25.09 21.87 46.91
CA SER A 912 -25.82 22.63 47.93
C SER A 912 -26.10 24.04 47.45
N ASP A 913 -27.23 24.63 47.82
CA ASP A 913 -27.55 26.00 47.43
C ASP A 913 -26.57 27.00 48.05
N ALA A 914 -26.15 27.97 47.24
CA ALA A 914 -25.25 29.06 47.64
C ALA A 914 -25.86 30.42 47.26
N PRO A 915 -26.98 30.81 47.92
CA PRO A 915 -27.70 32.03 47.59
C PRO A 915 -26.82 33.27 47.76
N GLY A 916 -26.88 34.20 46.80
CA GLY A 916 -26.08 35.43 46.81
C GLY A 916 -24.61 35.28 46.40
N ALA A 917 -24.13 34.04 46.20
CA ALA A 917 -22.79 33.79 45.67
C ALA A 917 -22.75 34.04 44.15
N LYS A 918 -21.57 34.41 43.63
CA LYS A 918 -21.33 34.59 42.19
C LYS A 918 -20.45 33.45 41.67
N ALA A 919 -20.99 32.63 40.78
CA ALA A 919 -20.21 31.64 40.04
C ALA A 919 -19.27 32.33 39.03
N PRO A 920 -18.07 31.79 38.76
CA PRO A 920 -17.19 32.29 37.71
C PRO A 920 -17.80 32.06 36.32
N ASP A 921 -17.37 32.86 35.34
CA ASP A 921 -17.88 32.78 33.96
C ASP A 921 -17.42 31.52 33.21
N THR A 922 -16.32 30.91 33.64
CA THR A 922 -15.81 29.63 33.12
C THR A 922 -15.43 28.73 34.30
N ILE A 923 -15.86 27.47 34.24
CA ILE A 923 -15.59 26.47 35.28
C ILE A 923 -14.40 25.60 34.87
N SER A 924 -13.37 25.55 35.71
CA SER A 924 -12.31 24.56 35.60
C SER A 924 -12.78 23.24 36.19
N PHE A 925 -12.48 22.13 35.51
CA PHE A 925 -12.81 20.79 35.96
C PHE A 925 -11.69 19.82 35.55
N ASP A 926 -11.55 18.74 36.29
CA ASP A 926 -10.58 17.69 35.99
C ASP A 926 -11.11 16.80 34.87
N THR A 927 -10.30 16.57 33.85
CA THR A 927 -10.71 15.75 32.70
C THR A 927 -10.60 14.26 33.03
N VAL A 928 -11.68 13.52 32.79
CA VAL A 928 -11.68 12.05 32.92
C VAL A 928 -11.46 11.44 31.54
N PHE A 929 -10.27 10.88 31.32
CA PHE A 929 -9.90 10.21 30.08
C PHE A 929 -10.63 8.87 29.98
N SER A 930 -11.70 8.84 29.19
CA SER A 930 -12.50 7.63 28.97
C SER A 930 -11.83 6.63 28.02
N HIS A 931 -10.87 7.09 27.21
CA HIS A 931 -10.16 6.27 26.23
C HIS A 931 -8.66 6.45 26.39
N SER A 932 -7.95 5.35 26.64
CA SER A 932 -6.50 5.28 26.66
C SER A 932 -6.10 3.93 26.12
N PRO A 933 -5.25 3.84 25.09
CA PRO A 933 -4.83 2.56 24.58
C PRO A 933 -3.96 1.82 25.62
N PRO A 934 -3.95 0.48 25.63
CA PRO A 934 -3.14 -0.29 26.57
C PRO A 934 -1.65 0.06 26.51
N ALA A 935 -0.97 0.14 27.64
CA ALA A 935 0.49 0.25 27.68
C ALA A 935 1.11 -1.13 27.50
N ILE A 936 2.04 -1.27 26.56
CA ILE A 936 2.85 -2.49 26.37
C ILE A 936 4.27 -2.20 26.84
N GLU A 937 4.80 -3.04 27.72
CA GLU A 937 6.18 -2.97 28.18
C GLU A 937 6.83 -4.35 28.01
N LEU A 938 7.78 -4.44 27.07
CA LEU A 938 8.58 -5.64 26.84
C LEU A 938 9.99 -5.45 27.40
N THR A 939 10.54 -6.50 28.00
CA THR A 939 11.94 -6.52 28.40
C THR A 939 12.83 -6.54 27.15
N PRO A 940 13.87 -5.69 27.07
CA PRO A 940 14.78 -5.67 25.92
C PRO A 940 15.39 -7.05 25.68
N ALA A 941 15.22 -7.56 24.45
CA ALA A 941 15.90 -8.75 23.97
C ALA A 941 17.21 -8.37 23.25
N ALA A 942 18.12 -9.34 23.11
CA ALA A 942 19.27 -9.16 22.24
C ALA A 942 18.82 -8.97 20.79
N LEU A 943 19.35 -7.94 20.11
CA LEU A 943 19.00 -7.64 18.71
C LEU A 943 19.52 -8.69 17.72
N VAL A 944 20.57 -9.42 18.12
CA VAL A 944 21.16 -10.53 17.36
C VAL A 944 21.28 -11.74 18.27
N VAL A 945 20.77 -12.88 17.81
CA VAL A 945 20.87 -14.17 18.49
C VAL A 945 21.37 -15.25 17.53
N ARG A 946 21.90 -16.34 18.09
CA ARG A 946 22.35 -17.52 17.32
C ARG A 946 21.41 -18.72 17.47
N GLY A 947 20.60 -18.72 18.53
CA GLY A 947 19.66 -19.78 18.84
C GLY A 947 18.39 -19.73 17.97
N PRO A 948 17.66 -20.85 17.84
CA PRO A 948 16.40 -20.91 17.11
C PRO A 948 15.21 -20.32 17.88
N THR A 949 15.39 -19.94 19.14
CA THR A 949 14.36 -19.37 20.00
C THR A 949 14.88 -18.15 20.76
N VAL A 950 13.96 -17.28 21.15
CA VAL A 950 14.23 -16.15 22.05
C VAL A 950 13.12 -16.04 23.09
N LYS A 951 13.50 -15.74 24.32
CA LYS A 951 12.54 -15.52 25.40
C LYS A 951 12.00 -14.10 25.34
N ILE A 952 10.68 -13.95 25.24
CA ILE A 952 9.96 -12.67 25.27
C ILE A 952 9.23 -12.56 26.60
N THR A 953 9.57 -11.52 27.36
CA THR A 953 8.94 -11.23 28.66
C THR A 953 8.46 -9.78 28.72
N GLY A 954 7.41 -9.53 29.51
CA GLY A 954 6.85 -8.19 29.66
C GLY A 954 5.46 -8.18 30.27
N SER A 955 4.76 -7.07 30.11
CA SER A 955 3.38 -6.91 30.55
C SER A 955 2.61 -5.94 29.66
N ILE A 956 1.29 -6.13 29.64
CA ILE A 956 0.33 -5.20 29.05
C ILE A 956 -0.54 -4.69 30.20
N VAL A 957 -0.77 -3.39 30.27
CA VAL A 957 -1.57 -2.75 31.33
C VAL A 957 -2.55 -1.76 30.71
N ASP A 958 -3.81 -1.81 31.13
CA ASP A 958 -4.86 -0.85 30.78
C ASP A 958 -5.41 -0.17 32.03
N GLN A 959 -5.87 1.07 31.91
CA GLN A 959 -6.45 1.79 33.06
C GLN A 959 -7.85 1.28 33.43
N THR A 960 -8.58 0.78 32.44
CA THR A 960 -9.97 0.35 32.53
C THR A 960 -10.07 -1.18 32.56
N ARG A 961 -9.68 -1.84 31.47
CA ARG A 961 -9.77 -3.30 31.26
C ARG A 961 -8.99 -3.68 29.99
N LEU A 962 -8.35 -4.85 30.01
CA LEU A 962 -7.87 -5.51 28.81
C LEU A 962 -8.94 -6.49 28.31
N LEU A 963 -9.18 -6.50 27.00
CA LEU A 963 -10.00 -7.51 26.33
C LEU A 963 -9.18 -8.77 26.08
N ASP A 964 -8.09 -8.64 25.31
CA ASP A 964 -7.19 -9.73 24.96
C ASP A 964 -5.83 -9.21 24.46
N ALA A 965 -4.91 -10.13 24.22
CA ALA A 965 -3.63 -9.85 23.56
C ALA A 965 -3.22 -10.99 22.63
N TYR A 966 -2.48 -10.68 21.58
CA TYR A 966 -1.91 -11.65 20.65
C TYR A 966 -0.54 -11.22 20.12
N MET A 967 0.27 -12.20 19.70
CA MET A 967 1.61 -11.96 19.18
C MET A 967 1.79 -12.61 17.82
N PHE A 968 2.48 -11.91 16.93
CA PHE A 968 2.90 -12.40 15.62
C PHE A 968 4.42 -12.52 15.52
N VAL A 969 4.89 -13.50 14.75
CA VAL A 969 6.26 -13.55 14.21
C VAL A 969 6.15 -13.51 12.69
N GLY A 970 6.54 -12.39 12.09
CA GLY A 970 6.16 -12.07 10.71
C GLY A 970 4.63 -12.08 10.58
N SER A 971 4.09 -12.93 9.70
CA SER A 971 2.64 -13.09 9.49
C SER A 971 1.98 -14.17 10.35
N ASN A 972 2.73 -14.90 11.18
CA ASN A 972 2.21 -16.06 11.92
C ASN A 972 1.80 -15.66 13.34
N LYS A 973 0.52 -15.83 13.69
CA LYS A 973 0.06 -15.63 15.07
C LYS A 973 0.58 -16.77 15.93
N VAL A 974 1.46 -16.47 16.88
CA VAL A 974 2.09 -17.47 17.78
C VAL A 974 1.50 -17.45 19.18
N PHE A 975 0.73 -16.42 19.52
CA PHE A 975 0.14 -16.23 20.83
C PHE A 975 -1.21 -15.53 20.75
N TYR A 976 -2.15 -15.95 21.60
CA TYR A 976 -3.41 -15.28 21.87
C TYR A 976 -3.88 -15.61 23.29
N ARG A 977 -4.33 -14.63 24.05
CA ARG A 977 -4.93 -14.82 25.36
C ARG A 977 -6.02 -13.79 25.61
N THR A 978 -7.21 -14.24 26.00
CA THR A 978 -8.29 -13.40 26.53
C THR A 978 -8.01 -12.99 27.97
N ASN A 979 -8.44 -11.78 28.35
CA ASN A 979 -8.38 -11.29 29.73
C ASN A 979 -9.76 -11.25 30.40
N GLN A 980 -10.80 -11.82 29.78
CA GLN A 980 -12.17 -11.79 30.29
C GLN A 980 -12.29 -12.43 31.69
N ASP A 981 -11.60 -13.55 31.93
CA ASP A 981 -11.64 -14.35 33.16
C ASP A 981 -10.38 -14.21 34.03
N ALA A 982 -9.53 -13.21 33.76
CA ALA A 982 -8.27 -13.04 34.46
C ALA A 982 -8.48 -12.51 35.89
N ALA A 983 -7.63 -12.94 36.83
CA ALA A 983 -7.64 -12.44 38.20
C ALA A 983 -7.41 -10.92 38.28
N ASP A 984 -6.60 -10.37 37.37
CA ASP A 984 -6.46 -8.93 37.15
C ASP A 984 -7.04 -8.54 35.78
N PRO A 985 -8.23 -7.90 35.73
CA PRO A 985 -8.85 -7.52 34.46
C PRO A 985 -8.10 -6.39 33.73
N LYS A 986 -7.13 -5.74 34.38
CA LYS A 986 -6.40 -4.58 33.86
C LYS A 986 -4.96 -4.89 33.42
N SER A 987 -4.43 -6.06 33.77
CA SER A 987 -3.03 -6.40 33.53
C SER A 987 -2.87 -7.79 32.98
N MET A 988 -1.85 -7.96 32.14
CA MET A 988 -1.55 -9.23 31.50
C MET A 988 -0.03 -9.43 31.39
N LYS A 989 0.52 -10.46 32.04
CA LYS A 989 1.95 -10.81 31.98
C LYS A 989 2.30 -11.64 30.74
N ILE A 990 3.34 -11.25 30.03
CA ILE A 990 3.89 -11.97 28.88
C ILE A 990 5.17 -12.68 29.34
N ASP A 991 5.21 -14.00 29.15
CA ASP A 991 6.40 -14.83 29.35
C ASP A 991 6.29 -16.04 28.43
N MET A 992 7.04 -16.06 27.33
CA MET A 992 7.05 -17.16 26.37
C MET A 992 8.34 -17.24 25.58
N ASP A 993 8.68 -18.45 25.14
CA ASP A 993 9.71 -18.67 24.14
C ASP A 993 9.12 -18.57 22.73
N VAL A 994 9.73 -17.73 21.90
CA VAL A 994 9.32 -17.47 20.53
C VAL A 994 10.33 -18.11 19.58
N SER A 995 9.83 -18.90 18.63
CA SER A 995 10.66 -19.50 17.59
C SER A 995 11.06 -18.46 16.54
N LEU A 996 12.35 -18.45 16.18
CA LEU A 996 12.95 -17.55 15.22
C LEU A 996 13.37 -18.30 13.95
N ARG A 997 13.11 -17.68 12.81
CA ARG A 997 13.61 -18.12 11.51
C ARG A 997 15.01 -17.52 11.26
N PRO A 998 15.81 -18.10 10.35
CA PRO A 998 17.06 -17.47 9.91
C PRO A 998 16.83 -16.03 9.42
N GLY A 999 17.77 -15.12 9.67
CA GLY A 999 17.67 -13.72 9.26
C GLY A 999 16.83 -12.86 10.19
N MET A 1000 16.21 -11.81 9.66
CA MET A 1000 15.42 -10.83 10.44
C MET A 1000 14.01 -11.35 10.77
N ASN A 1001 13.61 -11.22 12.04
CA ASN A 1001 12.29 -11.58 12.53
C ASN A 1001 11.60 -10.36 13.17
N ALA A 1002 10.42 -10.00 12.66
CA ALA A 1002 9.55 -9.01 13.29
C ALA A 1002 8.61 -9.72 14.27
N ILE A 1003 8.71 -9.38 15.56
CA ILE A 1003 7.85 -9.90 16.62
C ILE A 1003 6.91 -8.80 17.06
N THR A 1004 5.62 -8.91 16.76
CA THR A 1004 4.62 -7.87 17.05
C THR A 1004 3.67 -8.35 18.13
N LEU A 1005 3.66 -7.69 19.28
CA LEU A 1005 2.68 -7.87 20.35
C LEU A 1005 1.58 -6.82 20.23
N VAL A 1006 0.33 -7.26 20.30
CA VAL A 1006 -0.86 -6.41 20.31
C VAL A 1006 -1.64 -6.66 21.58
N GLY A 1007 -2.03 -5.59 22.27
CA GLY A 1007 -2.95 -5.60 23.40
C GLY A 1007 -4.18 -4.78 23.07
N ARG A 1008 -5.38 -5.33 23.32
CA ARG A 1008 -6.65 -4.69 22.99
C ARG A 1008 -7.43 -4.34 24.25
N GLN A 1009 -7.94 -3.11 24.32
CA GLN A 1009 -8.95 -2.70 25.29
C GLN A 1009 -10.35 -3.08 24.78
N ASN A 1010 -10.59 -2.89 23.49
CA ASN A 1010 -11.81 -3.28 22.77
C ASN A 1010 -11.48 -3.53 21.27
N ALA A 1011 -12.49 -3.64 20.40
CA ALA A 1011 -12.28 -3.90 18.97
C ALA A 1011 -11.56 -2.76 18.22
N ASP A 1012 -11.79 -1.52 18.65
CA ASP A 1012 -11.26 -0.31 17.99
C ASP A 1012 -10.01 0.24 18.70
N THR A 1013 -9.90 0.07 20.02
CA THR A 1013 -8.81 0.60 20.85
C THR A 1013 -7.78 -0.49 21.19
N MET A 1014 -6.60 -0.37 20.59
CA MET A 1014 -5.48 -1.30 20.78
C MET A 1014 -4.13 -0.59 20.78
N SER A 1015 -3.13 -1.26 21.32
CA SER A 1015 -1.72 -0.90 21.19
C SER A 1015 -0.94 -2.01 20.52
N ARG A 1016 0.10 -1.61 19.78
CA ARG A 1016 1.05 -2.54 19.14
C ARG A 1016 2.49 -2.15 19.47
N GLN A 1017 3.32 -3.15 19.74
CA GLN A 1017 4.76 -3.00 19.86
C GLN A 1017 5.45 -4.08 19.03
N THR A 1018 6.38 -3.68 18.18
CA THR A 1018 7.18 -4.59 17.34
C THR A 1018 8.63 -4.55 17.77
N ILE A 1019 9.24 -5.73 17.92
CA ILE A 1019 10.68 -5.89 18.16
C ILE A 1019 11.28 -6.63 16.97
N MET A 1020 12.42 -6.12 16.48
CA MET A 1020 13.17 -6.77 15.41
C MET A 1020 14.34 -7.56 16.01
N ILE A 1021 14.39 -8.85 15.71
CA ILE A 1021 15.46 -9.73 16.18
C ILE A 1021 16.05 -10.49 15.00
N ARG A 1022 17.36 -10.36 14.83
CA ARG A 1022 18.11 -11.08 13.80
C ARG A 1022 18.64 -12.40 14.36
N ARG A 1023 18.42 -13.49 13.62
CA ARG A 1023 19.02 -14.80 13.86
C ARG A 1023 20.17 -15.04 12.88
N ASP A 1024 21.40 -14.95 13.39
CA ASP A 1024 22.61 -15.30 12.66
C ASP A 1024 22.97 -16.78 12.85
N GLY A 1025 23.92 -17.26 12.06
CA GLY A 1025 24.42 -18.62 12.15
C GLY A 1025 25.27 -18.85 13.39
N ALA A 1026 25.64 -20.11 13.63
CA ALA A 1026 26.34 -20.49 14.86
C ALA A 1026 27.71 -19.81 14.99
N SER A 1027 28.37 -19.50 13.87
CA SER A 1027 29.65 -18.78 13.83
C SER A 1027 29.50 -17.25 13.72
N GLY A 1028 28.27 -16.73 13.71
CA GLY A 1028 27.95 -15.31 13.57
C GLY A 1028 27.83 -14.84 12.12
N GLU A 1029 27.86 -15.75 11.16
CA GLU A 1029 27.62 -15.48 9.75
C GLU A 1029 26.17 -15.03 9.50
N LEU A 1030 26.00 -14.11 8.54
CA LEU A 1030 24.69 -13.60 8.18
C LEU A 1030 23.85 -14.69 7.50
N LEU A 1031 22.75 -15.08 8.13
CA LEU A 1031 21.75 -15.94 7.51
C LEU A 1031 20.71 -15.10 6.74
N PRO A 1032 20.26 -15.54 5.55
CA PRO A 1032 19.22 -14.84 4.80
C PRO A 1032 17.82 -15.15 5.36
N SER A 1033 16.97 -14.13 5.41
CA SER A 1033 15.53 -14.30 5.66
C SER A 1033 14.84 -15.13 4.55
N PRO A 1034 13.88 -16.02 4.89
CA PRO A 1034 13.07 -16.73 3.91
C PRO A 1034 12.23 -15.79 3.02
N LYS A 1035 11.99 -16.17 1.76
CA LYS A 1035 11.22 -15.37 0.78
C LYS A 1035 9.72 -15.28 1.11
N ASP A 1036 9.21 -16.21 1.89
CA ASP A 1036 7.80 -16.48 2.15
C ASP A 1036 7.16 -15.48 3.13
N ASP A 1037 7.97 -14.65 3.78
CA ASP A 1037 7.64 -14.11 5.11
C ASP A 1037 7.07 -12.71 5.14
N GLY A 1038 6.85 -12.08 3.99
CA GLY A 1038 6.47 -10.66 3.91
C GLY A 1038 7.56 -9.69 4.40
N ALA A 1039 8.57 -10.18 5.15
CA ALA A 1039 9.72 -9.41 5.61
C ALA A 1039 10.52 -8.80 4.45
N ALA A 1040 10.62 -9.53 3.32
CA ALA A 1040 11.20 -9.01 2.10
C ALA A 1040 10.43 -7.78 1.58
N LEU A 1041 9.10 -7.72 1.74
CA LEU A 1041 8.23 -6.64 1.25
C LEU A 1041 8.18 -5.40 2.15
N LEU A 1042 8.74 -5.44 3.36
CA LEU A 1042 8.69 -4.31 4.32
C LEU A 1042 9.34 -3.04 3.76
N ASP A 1043 10.23 -3.17 2.79
CA ASP A 1043 11.19 -2.14 2.41
C ASP A 1043 11.23 -1.89 0.88
N PHE A 1044 10.41 -2.58 0.08
CA PHE A 1044 10.51 -2.61 -1.41
C PHE A 1044 9.90 -1.42 -2.17
N VAL A 1045 9.56 -0.32 -1.50
CA VAL A 1045 9.05 0.89 -2.17
C VAL A 1045 10.18 1.93 -2.28
N GLU A 1046 11.30 1.58 -2.91
CA GLU A 1046 12.33 2.57 -3.29
C GLU A 1046 12.33 2.89 -4.81
N ASP A 1047 11.93 1.94 -5.68
CA ASP A 1047 12.05 2.11 -7.14
C ASP A 1047 10.70 2.09 -7.90
N GLY A 1048 9.58 2.27 -7.19
CA GLY A 1048 8.25 2.40 -7.76
C GLY A 1048 7.72 3.83 -7.59
N PRO A 1049 7.26 4.50 -8.66
CA PRO A 1049 6.60 5.80 -8.55
C PRO A 1049 5.31 5.78 -7.70
#